data_AF-A0A7H0GZ06-F1
#
_entry.id   AF-A0A7H0GZ06-F1
#
_cell.length_a   1.000
_cell.length_b   1.000
_cell.length_c   1.000
_cell.angle_alpha   90.00
_cell.angle_beta   90.00
_cell.angle_gamma   90.00
#
_symmetry.space_group_name_H-M   'P 1'
#
loop_
_entity.id
_entity.type
_entity.pdbx_description
1 polymer ?
#
loop_
_entity_poly.entity_id
_entity_poly.type
_entity_poly.pdbx_seq_one_letter_code
_entity_poly.pdbx_strand_id
1 'polypeptide(L)'
;MTPTTQAAVAPSLAASPALRAEWRRYALRRTGALLLPVGVGGILLAVIARYWPVPMWAVGGAALLLAAYAIIQLRHFWNADLVPTARQLDRRFPQLEDSTGLLLREPSELNLLESLQHQRVSSRLQGLQATEKTLLPFDFQPALGWAGLLLILAGAAWWLRPTSQAPAPTVAPAVALNFPEEKINPAAQAAPRVTDTRINVTPPPYTRRAATSAAMASFRCPSGSKVRWTVRVNRAADAPPQLELGTRRVAFRAVPGQANTFTAEQTLTASVLYRIRFAGKASDDYAIDVQPDQAPVVQIQNPKPYTLIEFGDKPQIAIRVALRDDYGLSRARLVTTVAQGQGEAVKFTEVVTDLSGPLRGQPAQATATHLLSLPKLGLTYGDEVYFYVQAWDNARGSTRSDTYLVQWEDTAVVDGTSDLSLGVNVVPAYFRSQRQIIIDTEKLIAEQPRLPATTVAERGNNLGFDQKILRMRYGKFLGEEFEQGIGETATRPAAAKKEEDNPATAEQEPSTEQEEHSADDGHDHSGDKFPSATDVPGEAATAALMEPYMHLHDDSETADFLEPEVKAKLRGVLAQMWEAELRLRTSRLKEALPYEYRALRLLKQVQQQTRAYVKKSGFTPPILPEATLRLTGEMGNAAAPRREQKIAPPPMQPAVRAALRWLGATRRGQVAKPTDALVLEQAGQALAQAALQRPGAYLTALRDLRGLVSDVRAGRPLRLELVPSVERALTGLLPTPAATPTRVPAANPLAQRYFQELSR
;
A
#
# COMPACT_ATOMS: atom_id res chain seq x y z
N MET A 1 -59.32 -13.18 77.86
CA MET A 1 -60.36 -13.53 76.86
C MET A 1 -59.82 -13.17 75.49
N THR A 2 -59.48 -14.19 74.71
CA THR A 2 -58.94 -14.10 73.36
C THR A 2 -60.00 -13.63 72.36
N PRO A 3 -59.73 -12.60 71.53
CA PRO A 3 -60.40 -12.46 70.26
C PRO A 3 -59.60 -13.22 69.19
N THR A 4 -60.26 -14.22 68.63
CA THR A 4 -59.87 -15.00 67.45
C THR A 4 -59.56 -14.13 66.25
N THR A 5 -58.33 -14.23 65.72
CA THR A 5 -57.95 -13.78 64.38
C THR A 5 -58.66 -14.64 63.33
N GLN A 6 -59.70 -14.10 62.69
CA GLN A 6 -60.25 -14.65 61.46
C GLN A 6 -59.21 -14.51 60.34
N ALA A 7 -58.85 -15.63 59.73
CA ALA A 7 -57.95 -15.68 58.58
C ALA A 7 -58.62 -15.01 57.37
N ALA A 8 -57.93 -14.05 56.75
CA ALA A 8 -58.35 -13.43 55.50
C ALA A 8 -58.39 -14.48 54.38
N VAL A 9 -59.60 -14.84 53.96
CA VAL A 9 -59.84 -15.71 52.80
C VAL A 9 -59.42 -14.96 51.53
N ALA A 10 -58.69 -15.62 50.63
CA ALA A 10 -58.30 -15.04 49.36
C ALA A 10 -59.55 -14.55 48.57
N PRO A 11 -59.53 -13.34 47.98
CA PRO A 11 -60.71 -12.68 47.39
C PRO A 11 -61.36 -13.45 46.22
N SER A 12 -60.73 -14.52 45.73
CA SER A 12 -61.26 -15.41 44.69
C SER A 12 -62.31 -16.41 45.18
N LEU A 13 -62.36 -16.73 46.48
CA LEU A 13 -63.30 -17.71 47.04
C LEU A 13 -64.63 -17.08 47.51
N ALA A 14 -64.55 -15.84 48.00
CA ALA A 14 -65.69 -15.06 48.50
C ALA A 14 -66.59 -14.46 47.39
N ALA A 15 -66.11 -14.39 46.15
CA ALA A 15 -66.82 -13.73 45.06
C ALA A 15 -68.10 -14.47 44.61
N SER A 16 -69.13 -13.71 44.25
CA SER A 16 -70.40 -14.25 43.74
C SER A 16 -70.19 -15.15 42.49
N PRO A 17 -71.03 -16.19 42.30
CA PRO A 17 -70.88 -17.11 41.17
C PRO A 17 -71.09 -16.42 39.82
N ALA A 18 -71.94 -15.38 39.75
CA ALA A 18 -72.20 -14.62 38.53
C ALA A 18 -70.97 -13.85 38.05
N LEU A 19 -70.26 -13.18 38.97
CA LEU A 19 -69.04 -12.44 38.65
C LEU A 19 -67.89 -13.37 38.25
N ARG A 20 -67.75 -14.52 38.93
CA ARG A 20 -66.75 -15.55 38.58
C ARG A 20 -67.01 -16.16 37.20
N ALA A 21 -68.27 -16.37 36.83
CA ALA A 21 -68.64 -16.90 35.52
C ALA A 21 -68.21 -15.95 34.39
N GLU A 22 -68.42 -14.64 34.53
CA GLU A 22 -67.98 -13.67 33.53
C GLU A 22 -66.47 -13.52 33.45
N TRP A 23 -65.79 -13.49 34.60
CA TRP A 23 -64.33 -13.46 34.61
C TRP A 23 -63.76 -14.70 33.90
N ARG A 24 -64.32 -15.89 34.13
CA ARG A 24 -63.90 -17.13 33.43
C ARG A 24 -64.14 -17.04 31.93
N ARG A 25 -65.31 -16.54 31.49
CA ARG A 25 -65.60 -16.33 30.06
C ARG A 25 -64.63 -15.35 29.41
N TYR A 26 -64.29 -14.28 30.13
CA TYR A 26 -63.32 -13.29 29.68
C TYR A 26 -61.89 -13.85 29.60
N ALA A 27 -61.46 -14.59 30.62
CA ALA A 27 -60.18 -15.28 30.64
C ALA A 27 -60.07 -16.30 29.49
N LEU A 28 -61.10 -17.12 29.25
CA LEU A 28 -61.15 -18.08 28.16
C LEU A 28 -61.07 -17.44 26.76
N ARG A 29 -61.64 -16.25 26.56
CA ARG A 29 -61.50 -15.53 25.29
C ARG A 29 -60.06 -15.02 25.08
N ARG A 30 -59.44 -14.50 26.15
CA ARG A 30 -58.02 -14.12 26.17
C ARG A 30 -57.07 -15.30 25.94
N THR A 31 -57.36 -16.47 26.50
CA THR A 31 -56.55 -17.67 26.24
C THR A 31 -56.64 -18.09 24.79
N GLY A 32 -57.85 -18.12 24.20
CA GLY A 32 -58.03 -18.44 22.80
C GLY A 32 -57.24 -17.51 21.88
N ALA A 33 -57.27 -16.20 22.14
CA ALA A 33 -56.54 -15.22 21.37
C ALA A 33 -55.01 -15.30 21.52
N LEU A 34 -54.50 -15.78 22.67
CA LEU A 34 -53.07 -16.01 22.87
C LEU A 34 -52.61 -17.31 22.18
N LEU A 35 -53.38 -18.37 22.30
CA LEU A 35 -53.01 -19.69 21.77
C LEU A 35 -53.01 -19.74 20.24
N LEU A 36 -53.86 -18.94 19.59
CA LEU A 36 -53.98 -18.87 18.13
C LEU A 36 -52.66 -18.49 17.43
N PRO A 37 -52.01 -17.34 17.71
CA PRO A 37 -50.71 -17.00 17.12
C PRO A 37 -49.56 -17.90 17.61
N VAL A 38 -49.62 -18.40 18.85
CA VAL A 38 -48.65 -19.35 19.40
C VAL A 38 -48.64 -20.67 18.61
N GLY A 39 -49.83 -21.21 18.30
CA GLY A 39 -49.98 -22.43 17.50
C GLY A 39 -49.43 -22.26 16.08
N VAL A 40 -49.74 -21.12 15.43
CA VAL A 40 -49.21 -20.82 14.10
C VAL A 40 -47.68 -20.61 14.13
N GLY A 41 -47.15 -19.96 15.17
CA GLY A 41 -45.72 -19.81 15.38
C GLY A 41 -45.00 -21.17 15.48
N GLY A 42 -45.64 -22.16 16.12
CA GLY A 42 -45.15 -23.54 16.14
C GLY A 42 -45.07 -24.18 14.74
N ILE A 43 -46.07 -23.95 13.88
CA ILE A 43 -46.07 -24.42 12.49
C ILE A 43 -44.91 -23.80 11.70
N LEU A 44 -44.69 -22.49 11.85
CA LEU A 44 -43.55 -21.79 11.23
C LEU A 44 -42.21 -22.41 11.65
N LEU A 45 -42.01 -22.65 12.95
CA LEU A 45 -40.78 -23.28 13.46
C LEU A 45 -40.61 -24.70 12.92
N ALA A 46 -41.68 -25.48 12.77
CA ALA A 46 -41.64 -26.81 12.17
C ALA A 46 -41.24 -26.77 10.68
N VAL A 47 -41.75 -25.80 9.91
CA VAL A 47 -41.35 -25.56 8.52
C VAL A 47 -39.86 -25.21 8.43
N ILE A 48 -39.36 -24.34 9.32
CA ILE A 48 -37.95 -23.96 9.37
C ILE A 48 -37.08 -25.18 9.71
N ALA A 49 -37.41 -25.95 10.75
CA ALA A 49 -36.67 -27.16 11.12
C ALA A 49 -36.59 -28.19 10.00
N ARG A 50 -37.66 -28.31 9.19
CA ARG A 50 -37.77 -29.36 8.17
C ARG A 50 -37.04 -29.03 6.87
N TYR A 51 -37.03 -27.76 6.47
CA TYR A 51 -36.64 -27.34 5.12
C TYR A 51 -35.44 -26.39 5.08
N TRP A 52 -35.01 -25.82 6.20
CA TRP A 52 -33.91 -24.86 6.25
C TRP A 52 -32.71 -25.43 7.02
N PRO A 53 -31.47 -25.11 6.63
CA PRO A 53 -30.25 -25.61 7.29
C PRO A 53 -29.95 -24.83 8.58
N VAL A 54 -30.94 -24.76 9.48
CA VAL A 54 -30.81 -24.11 10.79
C VAL A 54 -30.45 -25.19 11.82
N PRO A 55 -29.49 -24.94 12.73
CA PRO A 55 -29.16 -25.91 13.76
C PRO A 55 -30.38 -26.20 14.65
N MET A 56 -30.65 -27.49 14.92
CA MET A 56 -31.83 -27.94 15.66
C MET A 56 -31.94 -27.34 17.06
N TRP A 57 -30.83 -27.01 17.71
CA TRP A 57 -30.82 -26.35 19.03
C TRP A 57 -31.41 -24.93 18.97
N ALA A 58 -31.22 -24.20 17.85
CA ALA A 58 -31.76 -22.85 17.70
C ALA A 58 -33.29 -22.88 17.52
N VAL A 59 -33.80 -23.84 16.74
CA VAL A 59 -35.24 -24.04 16.59
C VAL A 59 -35.87 -24.54 17.90
N GLY A 60 -35.19 -25.47 18.60
CA GLY A 60 -35.61 -25.93 19.92
C GLY A 60 -35.65 -24.81 20.96
N GLY A 61 -34.63 -23.92 20.97
CA GLY A 61 -34.59 -22.76 21.86
C GLY A 61 -35.73 -21.77 21.59
N ALA A 62 -36.02 -21.47 20.32
CA ALA A 62 -37.13 -20.60 19.94
C ALA A 62 -38.49 -21.19 20.33
N ALA A 63 -38.69 -22.50 20.17
CA ALA A 63 -39.90 -23.18 20.59
C ALA A 63 -40.08 -23.13 22.13
N LEU A 64 -39.00 -23.29 22.89
CA LEU A 64 -39.02 -23.22 24.35
C LEU A 64 -39.38 -21.81 24.82
N LEU A 65 -38.79 -20.77 24.23
CA LEU A 65 -39.12 -19.38 24.55
C LEU A 65 -40.59 -19.05 24.25
N LEU A 66 -41.11 -19.50 23.11
CA LEU A 66 -42.50 -19.31 22.71
C LEU A 66 -43.47 -20.03 23.67
N ALA A 67 -43.13 -21.24 24.11
CA ALA A 67 -43.89 -21.97 25.13
C ALA A 67 -43.82 -21.29 26.51
N ALA A 68 -42.64 -20.83 26.93
CA ALA A 68 -42.45 -20.12 28.19
C ALA A 68 -43.27 -18.82 28.24
N TYR A 69 -43.24 -18.04 27.14
CA TYR A 69 -44.07 -16.85 26.99
C TYR A 69 -45.57 -17.16 27.12
N ALA A 70 -46.06 -18.19 26.42
CA ALA A 70 -47.45 -18.61 26.50
C ALA A 70 -47.85 -19.02 27.94
N ILE A 71 -46.99 -19.75 28.65
CA ILE A 71 -47.22 -20.19 30.03
C ILE A 71 -47.24 -18.98 31.00
N ILE A 72 -46.32 -18.04 30.85
CA ILE A 72 -46.25 -16.84 31.70
C ILE A 72 -47.51 -15.99 31.52
N GLN A 73 -47.91 -15.73 30.27
CA GLN A 73 -49.10 -14.94 29.98
C GLN A 73 -50.39 -15.64 30.43
N LEU A 74 -50.47 -16.96 30.24
CA LEU A 74 -51.60 -17.76 30.73
C LEU A 74 -51.70 -17.71 32.26
N ARG A 75 -50.58 -17.87 32.97
CA ARG A 75 -50.54 -17.72 34.43
C ARG A 75 -50.97 -16.32 34.87
N HIS A 76 -50.48 -15.29 34.19
CA HIS A 76 -50.84 -13.92 34.50
C HIS A 76 -52.35 -13.66 34.35
N PHE A 77 -52.98 -14.19 33.30
CA PHE A 77 -54.43 -14.03 33.08
C PHE A 77 -55.29 -14.81 34.06
N TRP A 78 -54.91 -16.06 34.39
CA TRP A 78 -55.69 -16.90 35.30
C TRP A 78 -55.46 -16.61 36.78
N ASN A 79 -54.36 -15.91 37.12
CA ASN A 79 -54.09 -15.44 38.48
C ASN A 79 -54.46 -13.96 38.68
N ALA A 80 -55.10 -13.31 37.69
CA ALA A 80 -55.48 -11.90 37.80
C ALA A 80 -56.62 -11.70 38.81
N ASP A 81 -56.52 -10.65 39.63
CA ASP A 81 -57.55 -10.31 40.60
C ASP A 81 -58.91 -10.00 39.96
N LEU A 82 -59.98 -10.33 40.67
CA LEU A 82 -61.36 -10.06 40.25
C LEU A 82 -61.75 -8.57 40.42
N VAL A 83 -61.05 -7.83 41.28
CA VAL A 83 -61.27 -6.40 41.59
C VAL A 83 -61.28 -5.50 40.34
N PRO A 84 -60.29 -5.54 39.42
CA PRO A 84 -60.33 -4.75 38.20
C PRO A 84 -61.51 -5.12 37.29
N THR A 85 -61.93 -6.39 37.29
CA THR A 85 -63.07 -6.86 36.49
C THR A 85 -64.38 -6.26 37.01
N ALA A 86 -64.57 -6.21 38.33
CA ALA A 86 -65.71 -5.55 38.97
C ALA A 86 -65.75 -4.06 38.59
N ARG A 87 -64.65 -3.32 38.80
CA ARG A 87 -64.58 -1.89 38.44
C ARG A 87 -64.85 -1.62 36.95
N GLN A 88 -64.46 -2.53 36.08
CA GLN A 88 -64.71 -2.39 34.65
C GLN A 88 -66.18 -2.62 34.28
N LEU A 89 -66.87 -3.53 34.99
CA LEU A 89 -68.32 -3.72 34.83
C LEU A 89 -69.10 -2.51 35.31
N ASP A 90 -68.75 -1.97 36.48
CA ASP A 90 -69.35 -0.76 37.04
C ASP A 90 -69.26 0.44 36.08
N ARG A 91 -68.05 0.70 35.55
CA ARG A 91 -67.83 1.77 34.57
C ARG A 91 -68.61 1.64 33.27
N ARG A 92 -68.95 0.40 32.88
CA ARG A 92 -69.59 0.13 31.59
C ARG A 92 -71.12 0.11 31.70
N PHE A 93 -71.64 -0.32 32.84
CA PHE A 93 -73.07 -0.49 33.06
C PHE A 93 -73.52 0.37 34.25
N PRO A 94 -74.05 1.59 34.00
CA PRO A 94 -74.57 2.46 35.06
C PRO A 94 -75.64 1.80 35.95
N GLN A 95 -76.33 0.79 35.41
CA GLN A 95 -77.33 -0.02 36.12
C GLN A 95 -76.76 -0.80 37.31
N LEU A 96 -75.43 -0.97 37.39
CA LEU A 96 -74.74 -1.63 38.49
C LEU A 96 -74.38 -0.67 39.64
N GLU A 97 -74.67 0.64 39.49
CA GLU A 97 -74.59 1.66 40.56
C GLU A 97 -73.22 1.70 41.27
N ASP A 98 -72.13 1.49 40.54
CA ASP A 98 -70.75 1.40 41.07
C ASP A 98 -70.60 0.44 42.28
N SER A 99 -71.47 -0.57 42.35
CA SER A 99 -71.65 -1.44 43.51
C SER A 99 -71.19 -2.88 43.27
N THR A 100 -70.58 -3.22 42.12
CA THR A 100 -70.10 -4.60 41.86
C THR A 100 -68.96 -5.03 42.78
N GLY A 101 -68.29 -4.08 43.44
CA GLY A 101 -67.32 -4.36 44.50
C GLY A 101 -67.91 -5.14 45.68
N LEU A 102 -69.22 -5.03 45.94
CA LEU A 102 -69.90 -5.82 46.98
C LEU A 102 -69.94 -7.31 46.63
N LEU A 103 -69.97 -7.66 45.34
CA LEU A 103 -69.99 -9.05 44.86
C LEU A 103 -68.66 -9.80 45.07
N LEU A 104 -67.65 -9.14 45.63
CA LEU A 104 -66.35 -9.71 45.98
C LEU A 104 -66.23 -10.09 47.47
N ARG A 105 -67.17 -9.66 48.30
CA ARG A 105 -67.20 -9.92 49.76
C ARG A 105 -68.12 -11.09 50.09
N GLU A 106 -67.86 -11.76 51.21
CA GLU A 106 -68.74 -12.84 51.67
C GLU A 106 -70.07 -12.28 52.20
N PRO A 107 -71.22 -12.91 51.92
CA PRO A 107 -72.53 -12.43 52.38
C PRO A 107 -72.66 -12.27 53.89
N SER A 108 -71.89 -13.02 54.68
CA SER A 108 -71.86 -12.97 56.14
C SER A 108 -71.18 -11.73 56.72
N GLU A 109 -70.40 -11.00 55.91
CA GLU A 109 -69.70 -9.78 56.33
C GLU A 109 -70.47 -8.50 55.97
N LEU A 110 -71.61 -8.62 55.27
CA LEU A 110 -72.38 -7.49 54.77
C LEU A 110 -73.42 -7.04 55.79
N ASN A 111 -73.56 -5.72 55.96
CA ASN A 111 -74.66 -5.15 56.73
C ASN A 111 -76.02 -5.27 55.99
N LEU A 112 -77.13 -4.90 56.64
CA LEU A 112 -78.48 -5.06 56.06
C LEU A 112 -78.64 -4.31 54.72
N LEU A 113 -78.10 -3.10 54.59
CA LEU A 113 -78.21 -2.32 53.35
C LEU A 113 -77.29 -2.88 52.26
N GLU A 114 -76.08 -3.30 52.63
CA GLU A 114 -75.12 -3.95 51.73
C GLU A 114 -75.65 -5.29 51.21
N SER A 115 -76.36 -6.08 52.03
CA SER A 115 -76.95 -7.35 51.59
C SER A 115 -78.10 -7.17 50.61
N LEU A 116 -78.98 -6.17 50.82
CA LEU A 116 -80.04 -5.81 49.87
C LEU A 116 -79.45 -5.29 48.54
N GLN A 117 -78.42 -4.44 48.60
CA GLN A 117 -77.74 -3.95 47.41
C GLN A 117 -76.98 -5.06 46.68
N HIS A 118 -76.33 -5.97 47.42
CA HIS A 118 -75.67 -7.15 46.85
C HIS A 118 -76.67 -8.04 46.08
N GLN A 119 -77.86 -8.31 46.65
CA GLN A 119 -78.90 -9.09 45.96
C GLN A 119 -79.43 -8.38 44.71
N ARG A 120 -79.64 -7.06 44.78
CA ARG A 120 -80.09 -6.23 43.66
C ARG A 120 -79.07 -6.23 42.52
N VAL A 121 -77.81 -5.95 42.82
CA VAL A 121 -76.71 -5.90 41.84
C VAL A 121 -76.45 -7.28 41.25
N SER A 122 -76.53 -8.35 42.05
CA SER A 122 -76.41 -9.74 41.55
C SER A 122 -77.52 -10.09 40.56
N SER A 123 -78.77 -9.72 40.83
CA SER A 123 -79.90 -9.96 39.91
C SER A 123 -79.76 -9.15 38.61
N ARG A 124 -79.37 -7.87 38.72
CA ARG A 124 -79.11 -7.02 37.55
C ARG A 124 -77.96 -7.53 36.69
N LEU A 125 -76.88 -8.02 37.30
CA LEU A 125 -75.76 -8.62 36.58
C LEU A 125 -76.21 -9.87 35.81
N GLN A 126 -77.05 -10.72 36.40
CA GLN A 126 -77.62 -11.90 35.72
C GLN A 126 -78.54 -11.51 34.54
N GLY A 127 -79.35 -10.47 34.70
CA GLY A 127 -80.17 -9.92 33.60
C GLY A 127 -79.32 -9.37 32.45
N LEU A 128 -78.23 -8.68 32.78
CA LEU A 128 -77.26 -8.19 31.78
C LEU A 128 -76.55 -9.35 31.07
N GLN A 129 -76.17 -10.41 31.78
CA GLN A 129 -75.59 -11.61 31.18
C GLN A 129 -76.52 -12.32 30.19
N ALA A 130 -77.84 -12.24 30.39
CA ALA A 130 -78.83 -12.84 29.51
C ALA A 130 -79.11 -11.97 28.26
N THR A 131 -78.96 -10.65 28.38
CA THR A 131 -79.28 -9.70 27.32
C THR A 131 -78.08 -9.42 26.40
N GLU A 132 -76.89 -9.30 26.97
CA GLU A 132 -75.66 -8.95 26.26
C GLU A 132 -74.76 -10.17 26.05
N LYS A 133 -74.33 -10.42 24.81
CA LYS A 133 -73.42 -11.56 24.49
C LYS A 133 -72.01 -11.39 25.08
N THR A 134 -71.57 -10.14 25.29
CA THR A 134 -70.21 -9.82 25.75
C THR A 134 -70.19 -8.61 26.69
N LEU A 135 -70.18 -8.86 28.01
CA LEU A 135 -70.17 -7.78 29.00
C LEU A 135 -68.84 -7.03 29.09
N LEU A 136 -67.71 -7.71 28.84
CA LEU A 136 -66.38 -7.11 28.83
C LEU A 136 -65.86 -7.01 27.38
N PRO A 137 -65.27 -5.86 26.98
CA PRO A 137 -64.78 -5.67 25.62
C PRO A 137 -63.56 -6.57 25.37
N PHE A 138 -63.57 -7.27 24.25
CA PHE A 138 -62.49 -8.14 23.84
C PHE A 138 -62.38 -8.18 22.31
N ASP A 139 -61.22 -7.81 21.79
CA ASP A 139 -60.96 -7.76 20.35
C ASP A 139 -60.05 -8.92 19.92
N PHE A 140 -60.57 -9.82 19.07
CA PHE A 140 -59.78 -10.91 18.47
C PHE A 140 -58.94 -10.46 17.27
N GLN A 141 -59.22 -9.28 16.71
CA GLN A 141 -58.56 -8.74 15.52
C GLN A 141 -57.03 -8.73 15.57
N PRO A 142 -56.37 -8.25 16.64
CA PRO A 142 -54.90 -8.27 16.70
C PRO A 142 -54.34 -9.70 16.71
N ALA A 143 -55.00 -10.64 17.40
CA ALA A 143 -54.57 -12.04 17.41
C ALA A 143 -54.70 -12.69 16.03
N LEU A 144 -55.77 -12.38 15.30
CA LEU A 144 -55.98 -12.83 13.92
C LEU A 144 -54.92 -12.24 12.98
N GLY A 145 -54.59 -10.96 13.13
CA GLY A 145 -53.55 -10.28 12.35
C GLY A 145 -52.17 -10.92 12.52
N TRP A 146 -51.76 -11.18 13.77
CA TRP A 146 -50.50 -11.86 14.06
C TRP A 146 -50.45 -13.29 13.53
N ALA A 147 -51.54 -14.04 13.68
CA ALA A 147 -51.62 -15.39 13.14
C ALA A 147 -51.61 -15.42 11.60
N GLY A 148 -52.30 -14.48 10.95
CA GLY A 148 -52.25 -14.31 9.50
C GLY A 148 -50.83 -14.01 9.01
N LEU A 149 -50.12 -13.10 9.69
CA LEU A 149 -48.73 -12.79 9.37
C LEU A 149 -47.81 -14.01 9.51
N LEU A 150 -47.93 -14.76 10.62
CA LEU A 150 -47.12 -15.95 10.85
C LEU A 150 -47.42 -17.07 9.83
N LEU A 151 -48.68 -17.22 9.40
CA LEU A 151 -49.06 -18.15 8.33
C LEU A 151 -48.44 -17.75 6.98
N ILE A 152 -48.46 -16.45 6.64
CA ILE A 152 -47.82 -15.94 5.41
C ILE A 152 -46.32 -16.21 5.45
N LEU A 153 -45.67 -15.97 6.60
CA LEU A 153 -44.24 -16.27 6.77
C LEU A 153 -43.96 -17.77 6.66
N ALA A 154 -44.82 -18.64 7.18
CA ALA A 154 -44.66 -20.08 7.05
C ALA A 154 -44.82 -20.54 5.59
N GLY A 155 -45.80 -19.99 4.87
CA GLY A 155 -45.99 -20.21 3.44
C GLY A 155 -44.80 -19.72 2.60
N ALA A 156 -44.26 -18.54 2.92
CA ALA A 156 -43.07 -17.99 2.27
C ALA A 156 -41.83 -18.85 2.55
N ALA A 157 -41.60 -19.25 3.81
CA ALA A 157 -40.49 -20.15 4.17
C ALA A 157 -40.58 -21.51 3.47
N TRP A 158 -41.78 -22.01 3.23
CA TRP A 158 -42.02 -23.23 2.45
C TRP A 158 -41.83 -23.04 0.94
N TRP A 159 -42.27 -21.90 0.39
CA TRP A 159 -42.11 -21.56 -1.04
C TRP A 159 -40.66 -21.27 -1.41
N LEU A 160 -39.95 -20.48 -0.59
CA LEU A 160 -38.54 -20.15 -0.74
C LEU A 160 -37.60 -21.23 -0.17
N ARG A 161 -38.12 -22.43 0.12
CA ARG A 161 -37.28 -23.51 0.63
C ARG A 161 -36.09 -23.72 -0.33
N PRO A 162 -34.85 -23.82 0.18
CA PRO A 162 -33.73 -24.17 -0.67
C PRO A 162 -34.00 -25.54 -1.28
N THR A 163 -34.37 -25.57 -2.55
CA THR A 163 -34.39 -26.80 -3.35
C THR A 163 -32.95 -27.24 -3.50
N SER A 164 -32.46 -27.93 -2.47
CA SER A 164 -31.23 -28.70 -2.54
C SER A 164 -31.53 -29.89 -3.45
N GLN A 165 -31.70 -29.63 -4.74
CA GLN A 165 -31.16 -30.53 -5.74
C GLN A 165 -29.68 -30.57 -5.41
N ALA A 166 -29.22 -31.66 -4.77
CA ALA A 166 -27.83 -31.99 -4.81
C ALA A 166 -27.42 -31.82 -6.28
N PRO A 167 -26.50 -30.90 -6.61
CA PRO A 167 -26.08 -30.76 -7.99
C PRO A 167 -25.67 -32.15 -8.43
N ALA A 168 -26.34 -32.69 -9.46
CA ALA A 168 -25.87 -33.88 -10.13
C ALA A 168 -24.37 -33.68 -10.32
N PRO A 169 -23.50 -34.64 -9.90
CA PRO A 169 -22.07 -34.44 -9.97
C PRO A 169 -21.79 -34.05 -11.41
N THR A 170 -21.39 -32.79 -11.61
CA THR A 170 -20.98 -32.31 -12.93
C THR A 170 -19.82 -33.23 -13.24
N VAL A 171 -20.05 -34.20 -14.11
CA VAL A 171 -19.08 -35.26 -14.36
C VAL A 171 -17.87 -34.53 -14.92
N ALA A 172 -16.84 -34.39 -14.07
CA ALA A 172 -15.63 -33.69 -14.44
C ALA A 172 -15.17 -34.25 -15.79
N PRO A 173 -14.84 -33.38 -16.77
CA PRO A 173 -14.54 -33.82 -18.12
C PRO A 173 -13.40 -34.83 -18.09
N ALA A 174 -13.57 -35.91 -18.85
CA ALA A 174 -12.54 -36.91 -19.04
C ALA A 174 -11.37 -36.29 -19.81
N VAL A 175 -10.17 -36.38 -19.25
CA VAL A 175 -8.94 -35.96 -19.88
C VAL A 175 -8.35 -37.17 -20.61
N ALA A 176 -8.23 -37.06 -21.94
CA ALA A 176 -7.57 -38.07 -22.74
C ALA A 176 -6.06 -38.05 -22.50
N LEU A 177 -5.52 -39.16 -21.99
CA LEU A 177 -4.08 -39.39 -21.94
C LEU A 177 -3.67 -40.30 -23.10
N ASN A 178 -2.63 -39.90 -23.81
CA ASN A 178 -2.02 -40.66 -24.88
C ASN A 178 -1.02 -41.64 -24.27
N PHE A 179 -1.13 -42.91 -24.67
CA PHE A 179 -0.16 -43.94 -24.37
C PHE A 179 0.48 -44.31 -25.71
N PRO A 180 1.81 -44.16 -25.88
CA PRO A 180 2.47 -44.55 -27.11
C PRO A 180 2.19 -46.03 -27.40
N GLU A 181 1.41 -46.29 -28.45
CA GLU A 181 1.21 -47.64 -28.95
C GLU A 181 2.42 -47.99 -29.82
N GLU A 182 3.20 -48.96 -29.36
CA GLU A 182 3.90 -49.84 -30.28
C GLU A 182 2.82 -50.53 -31.13
N LYS A 183 3.02 -50.65 -32.45
CA LYS A 183 2.06 -51.32 -33.34
C LYS A 183 1.80 -52.74 -32.80
N ILE A 184 0.63 -53.02 -32.22
CA ILE A 184 0.34 -54.35 -31.68
C ILE A 184 -0.86 -54.98 -32.39
N ASN A 185 -0.68 -56.27 -32.71
CA ASN A 185 -1.64 -57.24 -33.19
C ASN A 185 -3.04 -57.16 -32.51
N PRO A 186 -4.12 -57.58 -33.22
CA PRO A 186 -5.50 -57.54 -32.72
C PRO A 186 -5.76 -58.26 -31.39
N ALA A 187 -4.88 -59.18 -30.97
CA ALA A 187 -4.97 -59.88 -29.68
C ALA A 187 -4.72 -58.98 -28.44
N ALA A 188 -4.19 -57.76 -28.60
CA ALA A 188 -3.90 -56.86 -27.47
C ALA A 188 -5.07 -55.97 -27.00
N GLN A 189 -6.23 -56.03 -27.67
CA GLN A 189 -7.41 -55.27 -27.23
C GLN A 189 -7.95 -55.71 -25.85
N ALA A 190 -7.56 -56.89 -25.37
CA ALA A 190 -7.92 -57.42 -24.04
C ALA A 190 -6.94 -57.04 -22.91
N ALA A 191 -5.85 -56.30 -23.19
CA ALA A 191 -4.89 -55.94 -22.14
C ALA A 191 -5.46 -54.89 -21.15
N PRO A 192 -5.00 -54.88 -19.88
CA PRO A 192 -5.32 -53.83 -18.92
C PRO A 192 -4.85 -52.46 -19.44
N ARG A 193 -5.77 -51.49 -19.51
CA ARG A 193 -5.52 -50.11 -19.96
C ARG A 193 -6.33 -49.10 -19.16
N VAL A 194 -5.84 -47.87 -19.14
CA VAL A 194 -6.57 -46.71 -18.62
C VAL A 194 -7.65 -46.31 -19.62
N THR A 195 -8.89 -46.16 -19.15
CA THR A 195 -10.04 -45.76 -19.98
C THR A 195 -10.44 -44.30 -19.78
N ASP A 196 -10.34 -43.81 -18.54
CA ASP A 196 -10.78 -42.47 -18.16
C ASP A 196 -9.78 -41.88 -17.16
N THR A 197 -9.40 -40.62 -17.34
CA THR A 197 -8.62 -39.88 -16.34
C THR A 197 -9.28 -38.56 -16.05
N ARG A 198 -9.43 -38.21 -14.76
CA ARG A 198 -9.96 -36.92 -14.33
C ARG A 198 -8.97 -36.28 -13.38
N ILE A 199 -8.75 -34.99 -13.56
CA ILE A 199 -7.79 -34.22 -12.77
C ILE A 199 -8.57 -33.11 -12.10
N ASN A 200 -8.64 -33.14 -10.78
CA ASN A 200 -9.27 -32.09 -9.98
C ASN A 200 -8.18 -31.29 -9.25
N VAL A 201 -8.22 -29.97 -9.40
CA VAL A 201 -7.27 -29.03 -8.82
C VAL A 201 -8.00 -28.22 -7.75
N THR A 202 -7.57 -28.37 -6.51
CA THR A 202 -8.08 -27.60 -5.37
C THR A 202 -7.01 -26.59 -4.95
N PRO A 203 -7.19 -25.30 -5.27
CA PRO A 203 -6.29 -24.24 -4.83
C PRO A 203 -6.23 -24.12 -3.30
N PRO A 204 -5.17 -23.52 -2.74
CA PRO A 204 -5.11 -23.21 -1.32
C PRO A 204 -6.26 -22.29 -0.87
N PRO A 205 -6.77 -22.42 0.38
CA PRO A 205 -7.90 -21.63 0.86
C PRO A 205 -7.71 -20.11 0.76
N TYR A 206 -6.48 -19.61 0.97
CA TYR A 206 -6.17 -18.18 0.93
C TYR A 206 -6.41 -17.55 -0.45
N THR A 207 -6.36 -18.35 -1.53
CA THR A 207 -6.62 -17.87 -2.90
C THR A 207 -8.10 -17.58 -3.16
N ARG A 208 -8.99 -18.11 -2.30
CA ARG A 208 -10.47 -18.02 -2.43
C ARG A 208 -11.03 -18.47 -3.79
N ARG A 209 -10.27 -19.30 -4.53
CA ARG A 209 -10.70 -19.89 -5.79
C ARG A 209 -11.39 -21.24 -5.54
N ALA A 210 -12.47 -21.49 -6.27
CA ALA A 210 -13.15 -22.78 -6.22
C ALA A 210 -12.26 -23.91 -6.80
N ALA A 211 -12.51 -25.14 -6.37
CA ALA A 211 -11.90 -26.30 -7.00
C ALA A 211 -12.35 -26.40 -8.46
N THR A 212 -11.41 -26.74 -9.34
CA THR A 212 -11.65 -26.79 -10.79
C THR A 212 -11.12 -28.09 -11.37
N SER A 213 -11.82 -28.64 -12.35
CA SER A 213 -11.33 -29.80 -13.10
C SER A 213 -10.49 -29.34 -14.29
N ALA A 214 -9.33 -29.95 -14.50
CA ALA A 214 -8.48 -29.61 -15.63
C ALA A 214 -9.13 -30.10 -16.93
N ALA A 215 -9.21 -29.23 -17.94
CA ALA A 215 -9.76 -29.57 -19.25
C ALA A 215 -8.78 -30.37 -20.13
N MET A 216 -7.48 -30.28 -19.83
CA MET A 216 -6.40 -30.91 -20.57
C MET A 216 -5.42 -31.59 -19.62
N ALA A 217 -4.63 -32.53 -20.13
CA ALA A 217 -3.61 -33.23 -19.35
C ALA A 217 -2.48 -32.30 -18.89
N SER A 218 -2.10 -31.32 -19.70
CA SER A 218 -1.22 -30.23 -19.24
C SER A 218 -2.06 -29.05 -18.77
N PHE A 219 -1.79 -28.55 -17.57
CA PHE A 219 -2.59 -27.49 -16.94
C PHE A 219 -1.75 -26.59 -16.03
N ARG A 220 -2.33 -25.46 -15.63
CA ARG A 220 -1.70 -24.49 -14.72
C ARG A 220 -2.46 -24.43 -13.40
N CYS A 221 -1.75 -24.29 -12.29
CA CYS A 221 -2.37 -24.14 -10.97
C CYS A 221 -1.55 -23.21 -10.06
N PRO A 222 -2.15 -22.56 -9.07
CA PRO A 222 -1.41 -21.83 -8.03
C PRO A 222 -0.47 -22.72 -7.22
N SER A 223 0.60 -22.15 -6.66
CA SER A 223 1.49 -22.86 -5.74
C SER A 223 0.75 -23.31 -4.49
N GLY A 224 1.09 -24.50 -3.99
CA GLY A 224 0.40 -25.13 -2.86
C GLY A 224 -0.93 -25.79 -3.22
N SER A 225 -1.35 -25.80 -4.50
CA SER A 225 -2.58 -26.48 -4.90
C SER A 225 -2.48 -27.99 -4.66
N LYS A 226 -3.59 -28.58 -4.21
CA LYS A 226 -3.76 -30.02 -4.12
C LYS A 226 -4.37 -30.52 -5.42
N VAL A 227 -3.63 -31.37 -6.13
CA VAL A 227 -4.11 -32.00 -7.36
C VAL A 227 -4.45 -33.45 -7.09
N ARG A 228 -5.65 -33.87 -7.49
CA ARG A 228 -6.12 -35.24 -7.41
C ARG A 228 -6.35 -35.80 -8.80
N TRP A 229 -5.66 -36.90 -9.10
CA TRP A 229 -5.88 -37.70 -10.30
C TRP A 229 -6.80 -38.86 -9.95
N THR A 230 -7.87 -39.01 -10.70
CA THR A 230 -8.77 -40.18 -10.64
C THR A 230 -8.65 -40.91 -11.97
N VAL A 231 -8.24 -42.17 -11.91
CA VAL A 231 -8.03 -43.01 -13.09
C VAL A 231 -8.98 -44.20 -13.03
N ARG A 232 -9.73 -44.41 -14.11
CA ARG A 232 -10.55 -45.61 -14.32
C ARG A 232 -9.84 -46.53 -15.30
N VAL A 233 -9.78 -47.81 -14.97
CA VAL A 233 -9.19 -48.85 -15.82
C VAL A 233 -10.26 -49.82 -16.32
N ASN A 234 -10.03 -50.46 -17.47
CA ASN A 234 -10.96 -51.45 -18.03
C ASN A 234 -11.01 -52.75 -17.21
N ARG A 235 -9.90 -53.12 -16.56
CA ARG A 235 -9.76 -54.30 -15.68
C ARG A 235 -8.64 -54.10 -14.67
N ALA A 236 -8.74 -54.79 -13.53
CA ALA A 236 -7.67 -54.86 -12.56
C ALA A 236 -6.42 -55.54 -13.16
N ALA A 237 -5.24 -55.12 -12.70
CA ALA A 237 -3.95 -55.71 -13.00
C ALA A 237 -3.24 -56.03 -11.68
N ASP A 238 -2.13 -56.77 -11.73
CA ASP A 238 -1.37 -57.19 -10.54
C ASP A 238 -0.85 -56.01 -9.71
N ALA A 239 -0.64 -54.85 -10.35
CA ALA A 239 -0.22 -53.61 -9.69
C ALA A 239 -1.18 -52.45 -10.00
N PRO A 240 -1.46 -51.56 -9.01
CA PRO A 240 -2.26 -50.36 -9.24
C PRO A 240 -1.53 -49.38 -10.17
N PRO A 241 -2.25 -48.44 -10.81
CA PRO A 241 -1.63 -47.34 -11.53
C PRO A 241 -0.62 -46.58 -10.67
N GLN A 242 0.42 -46.04 -11.29
CA GLN A 242 1.44 -45.22 -10.64
C GLN A 242 1.53 -43.86 -11.32
N LEU A 243 1.63 -42.81 -10.51
CA LEU A 243 1.89 -41.44 -10.96
C LEU A 243 3.40 -41.18 -10.83
N GLU A 244 4.07 -40.93 -11.94
CA GLU A 244 5.47 -40.50 -11.95
C GLU A 244 5.48 -38.97 -12.06
N LEU A 245 5.99 -38.28 -11.04
CA LEU A 245 6.14 -36.82 -10.94
C LEU A 245 7.63 -36.51 -10.89
N GLY A 246 8.21 -36.12 -12.03
CA GLY A 246 9.66 -35.98 -12.17
C GLY A 246 10.37 -37.30 -11.83
N THR A 247 11.15 -37.32 -10.76
CA THR A 247 11.87 -38.51 -10.27
C THR A 247 11.08 -39.34 -9.25
N ARG A 248 9.96 -38.80 -8.73
CA ARG A 248 9.18 -39.44 -7.68
C ARG A 248 8.07 -40.30 -8.28
N ARG A 249 7.85 -41.50 -7.71
CA ARG A 249 6.71 -42.36 -8.03
C ARG A 249 5.72 -42.40 -6.87
N VAL A 250 4.44 -42.26 -7.17
CA VAL A 250 3.33 -42.31 -6.21
C VAL A 250 2.33 -43.36 -6.67
N ALA A 251 2.09 -44.38 -5.85
CA ALA A 251 1.09 -45.40 -6.15
C ALA A 251 -0.33 -44.85 -5.92
N PHE A 252 -1.26 -45.16 -6.83
CA PHE A 252 -2.66 -44.83 -6.64
C PHE A 252 -3.33 -45.75 -5.61
N ARG A 253 -4.33 -45.22 -4.90
CA ARG A 253 -5.17 -45.95 -3.94
C ARG A 253 -6.53 -46.25 -4.55
N ALA A 254 -7.05 -47.46 -4.33
CA ALA A 254 -8.39 -47.83 -4.79
C ALA A 254 -9.46 -47.00 -4.07
N VAL A 255 -10.51 -46.59 -4.78
CA VAL A 255 -11.64 -45.85 -4.20
C VAL A 255 -12.64 -46.85 -3.60
N PRO A 256 -12.95 -46.77 -2.29
CA PRO A 256 -13.93 -47.66 -1.67
C PRO A 256 -15.29 -47.57 -2.38
N GLY A 257 -15.86 -48.72 -2.74
CA GLY A 257 -17.16 -48.80 -3.41
C GLY A 257 -17.16 -48.53 -4.92
N GLN A 258 -15.99 -48.26 -5.55
CA GLN A 258 -15.88 -48.12 -7.00
C GLN A 258 -14.81 -49.08 -7.57
N ALA A 259 -15.26 -50.22 -8.10
CA ALA A 259 -14.38 -51.17 -8.76
C ALA A 259 -13.62 -50.51 -9.93
N ASN A 260 -12.34 -50.86 -10.10
CA ASN A 260 -11.46 -50.36 -11.16
C ASN A 260 -11.25 -48.83 -11.19
N THR A 261 -11.51 -48.14 -10.07
CA THR A 261 -11.25 -46.69 -9.95
C THR A 261 -10.20 -46.44 -8.89
N PHE A 262 -9.17 -45.69 -9.27
CA PHE A 262 -7.99 -45.43 -8.46
C PHE A 262 -7.76 -43.92 -8.34
N THR A 263 -7.26 -43.46 -7.19
CA THR A 263 -6.97 -42.04 -6.94
C THR A 263 -5.57 -41.84 -6.38
N ALA A 264 -4.92 -40.76 -6.82
CA ALA A 264 -3.69 -40.25 -6.25
C ALA A 264 -3.84 -38.76 -5.99
N GLU A 265 -3.31 -38.27 -4.88
CA GLU A 265 -3.35 -36.86 -4.51
C GLU A 265 -1.93 -36.38 -4.17
N GLN A 266 -1.57 -35.21 -4.70
CA GLN A 266 -0.28 -34.58 -4.45
C GLN A 266 -0.43 -33.06 -4.33
N THR A 267 0.27 -32.47 -3.37
CA THR A 267 0.44 -31.01 -3.28
C THR A 267 1.62 -30.58 -4.12
N LEU A 268 1.42 -29.57 -4.97
CA LEU A 268 2.42 -29.08 -5.92
C LEU A 268 2.87 -27.67 -5.52
N THR A 269 4.18 -27.48 -5.35
CA THR A 269 4.81 -26.19 -5.01
C THR A 269 5.73 -25.67 -6.11
N ALA A 270 6.10 -26.53 -7.07
CA ALA A 270 6.95 -26.19 -8.21
C ALA A 270 6.46 -26.88 -9.49
N SER A 271 6.71 -26.26 -10.64
CA SER A 271 6.36 -26.81 -11.95
C SER A 271 7.09 -28.13 -12.19
N VAL A 272 6.36 -29.12 -12.70
CA VAL A 272 6.87 -30.50 -12.83
C VAL A 272 6.24 -31.21 -14.02
N LEU A 273 6.96 -32.20 -14.56
CA LEU A 273 6.45 -33.14 -15.54
C LEU A 273 5.86 -34.35 -14.85
N TYR A 274 4.72 -34.82 -15.37
CA TYR A 274 4.12 -36.05 -14.89
C TYR A 274 3.73 -37.00 -16.02
N ARG A 275 3.70 -38.29 -15.70
CA ARG A 275 3.14 -39.34 -16.55
C ARG A 275 2.45 -40.40 -15.69
N ILE A 276 1.50 -41.12 -16.27
CA ILE A 276 0.80 -42.22 -15.60
C ILE A 276 1.29 -43.54 -16.17
N ARG A 277 1.68 -44.46 -15.28
CA ARG A 277 2.11 -45.82 -15.64
C ARG A 277 1.07 -46.84 -15.16
N PHE A 278 0.67 -47.75 -16.05
CA PHE A 278 -0.23 -48.84 -15.72
C PHE A 278 0.10 -50.08 -16.56
N ALA A 279 0.15 -51.26 -15.93
CA ALA A 279 0.46 -52.55 -16.58
C ALA A 279 1.71 -52.50 -17.49
N GLY A 280 2.79 -51.87 -17.02
CA GLY A 280 4.05 -51.73 -17.76
C GLY A 280 4.09 -50.60 -18.79
N LYS A 281 2.93 -50.05 -19.21
CA LYS A 281 2.83 -48.96 -20.19
C LYS A 281 2.81 -47.60 -19.50
N ALA A 282 3.55 -46.63 -20.03
CA ALA A 282 3.55 -45.23 -19.55
C ALA A 282 2.85 -44.32 -20.56
N SER A 283 2.17 -43.30 -20.08
CA SER A 283 1.63 -42.23 -20.93
C SER A 283 2.74 -41.32 -21.48
N ASP A 284 2.36 -40.43 -22.40
CA ASP A 284 3.15 -39.24 -22.73
C ASP A 284 3.47 -38.42 -21.46
N ASP A 285 4.51 -37.60 -21.56
CA ASP A 285 4.85 -36.60 -20.54
C ASP A 285 3.91 -35.40 -20.64
N TYR A 286 3.38 -34.96 -19.50
CA TYR A 286 2.49 -33.83 -19.38
C TYR A 286 3.04 -32.80 -18.42
N ALA A 287 2.79 -31.53 -18.72
CA ALA A 287 3.31 -30.40 -17.96
C ALA A 287 2.31 -29.90 -16.92
N ILE A 288 2.76 -29.75 -15.67
CA ILE A 288 2.05 -28.98 -14.65
C ILE A 288 2.82 -27.70 -14.40
N ASP A 289 2.19 -26.56 -14.70
CA ASP A 289 2.78 -25.25 -14.51
C ASP A 289 2.25 -24.60 -13.23
N VAL A 290 3.10 -24.55 -12.21
CA VAL A 290 2.77 -23.99 -10.90
C VAL A 290 3.08 -22.50 -10.90
N GLN A 291 2.05 -21.69 -10.70
CA GLN A 291 2.17 -20.23 -10.61
C GLN A 291 2.57 -19.85 -9.18
N PRO A 292 3.76 -19.25 -8.97
CA PRO A 292 4.17 -18.79 -7.66
C PRO A 292 3.30 -17.61 -7.21
N ASP A 293 3.11 -17.50 -5.91
CA ASP A 293 2.41 -16.40 -5.26
C ASP A 293 3.24 -15.12 -5.32
N GLN A 294 2.63 -13.97 -5.62
CA GLN A 294 3.34 -12.70 -5.71
C GLN A 294 3.16 -11.90 -4.43
N ALA A 295 4.25 -11.31 -3.93
CA ALA A 295 4.17 -10.43 -2.78
C ALA A 295 3.37 -9.15 -3.12
N PRO A 296 2.67 -8.53 -2.15
CA PRO A 296 1.86 -7.35 -2.39
C PRO A 296 2.72 -6.18 -2.81
N VAL A 297 2.19 -5.33 -3.69
CA VAL A 297 2.85 -4.11 -4.17
C VAL A 297 2.28 -2.90 -3.43
N VAL A 298 3.17 -2.09 -2.86
CA VAL A 298 2.83 -0.88 -2.09
C VAL A 298 3.45 0.33 -2.77
N GLN A 299 2.62 1.29 -3.17
CA GLN A 299 3.07 2.53 -3.82
C GLN A 299 2.45 3.75 -3.14
N ILE A 300 3.30 4.62 -2.57
CA ILE A 300 2.85 5.90 -2.00
C ILE A 300 2.72 6.91 -3.14
N GLN A 301 1.50 7.33 -3.43
CA GLN A 301 1.18 8.29 -4.49
C GLN A 301 1.36 9.73 -4.02
N ASN A 302 1.07 9.98 -2.73
CA ASN A 302 1.24 11.28 -2.08
C ASN A 302 1.58 11.04 -0.60
N PRO A 303 2.46 11.83 0.03
CA PRO A 303 3.25 12.95 -0.53
C PRO A 303 4.46 12.47 -1.36
N LYS A 304 5.36 13.40 -1.74
CA LYS A 304 6.68 13.07 -2.33
C LYS A 304 7.61 12.46 -1.26
N PRO A 305 8.68 11.72 -1.64
CA PRO A 305 9.65 11.13 -0.70
C PRO A 305 10.20 12.08 0.37
N TYR A 306 10.36 13.37 0.01
CA TYR A 306 10.66 14.44 0.95
C TYR A 306 9.58 15.53 0.84
N THR A 307 9.11 16.01 1.99
CA THR A 307 8.14 17.11 2.09
C THR A 307 8.53 18.03 3.24
N LEU A 308 8.73 19.31 2.95
CA LEU A 308 8.90 20.36 3.94
C LEU A 308 7.55 21.06 4.16
N ILE A 309 7.14 21.24 5.42
CA ILE A 309 5.99 22.07 5.78
C ILE A 309 6.52 23.43 6.20
N GLU A 310 6.23 24.43 5.36
CA GLU A 310 6.62 25.81 5.56
C GLU A 310 5.78 26.49 6.64
N PHE A 311 6.33 27.55 7.23
CA PHE A 311 5.63 28.38 8.19
C PHE A 311 4.39 29.03 7.56
N GLY A 312 3.23 28.80 8.16
CA GLY A 312 1.93 29.29 7.68
C GLY A 312 1.08 28.20 7.00
N ASP A 313 1.71 27.10 6.56
CA ASP A 313 0.97 25.94 6.08
C ASP A 313 0.37 25.14 7.24
N LYS A 314 -0.74 24.45 6.96
CA LYS A 314 -1.36 23.56 7.95
C LYS A 314 -0.41 22.37 8.19
N PRO A 315 -0.06 22.04 9.45
CA PRO A 315 0.87 20.94 9.76
C PRO A 315 0.20 19.57 9.66
N GLN A 316 -0.32 19.27 8.47
CA GLN A 316 -1.06 18.06 8.12
C GLN A 316 -0.68 17.60 6.72
N ILE A 317 -0.47 16.29 6.54
CA ILE A 317 -0.08 15.68 5.28
C ILE A 317 -1.08 14.59 4.90
N ALA A 318 -1.66 14.69 3.71
CA ALA A 318 -2.49 13.63 3.17
C ALA A 318 -1.61 12.52 2.57
N ILE A 319 -1.59 11.36 3.21
CA ILE A 319 -0.91 10.17 2.72
C ILE A 319 -1.91 9.36 1.89
N ARG A 320 -1.58 9.11 0.62
CA ARG A 320 -2.37 8.27 -0.30
C ARG A 320 -1.51 7.13 -0.80
N VAL A 321 -1.95 5.90 -0.57
CA VAL A 321 -1.21 4.68 -0.89
C VAL A 321 -2.05 3.79 -1.79
N ALA A 322 -1.50 3.38 -2.92
CA ALA A 322 -2.06 2.32 -3.76
C ALA A 322 -1.47 0.97 -3.34
N LEU A 323 -2.36 0.00 -3.15
CA LEU A 323 -2.05 -1.36 -2.73
C LEU A 323 -2.59 -2.33 -3.77
N ARG A 324 -1.78 -3.32 -4.16
CA ARG A 324 -2.16 -4.33 -5.15
C ARG A 324 -1.61 -5.71 -4.80
N ASP A 325 -2.41 -6.73 -5.05
CA ASP A 325 -2.11 -8.15 -4.83
C ASP A 325 -2.86 -9.04 -5.85
N ASP A 326 -2.44 -10.29 -6.05
CA ASP A 326 -3.08 -11.24 -6.96
C ASP A 326 -4.18 -12.09 -6.30
N TYR A 327 -4.07 -12.40 -5.00
CA TYR A 327 -5.03 -13.20 -4.24
C TYR A 327 -5.80 -12.40 -3.17
N GLY A 328 -5.43 -11.15 -2.96
CA GLY A 328 -6.12 -10.17 -2.13
C GLY A 328 -5.31 -9.73 -0.93
N LEU A 329 -5.56 -8.49 -0.52
CA LEU A 329 -4.90 -7.83 0.60
C LEU A 329 -5.65 -8.09 1.90
N SER A 330 -4.93 -8.45 2.97
CA SER A 330 -5.53 -8.74 4.26
C SER A 330 -5.44 -7.58 5.25
N ARG A 331 -4.29 -6.87 5.25
CA ARG A 331 -3.97 -5.82 6.23
C ARG A 331 -3.03 -4.78 5.62
N ALA A 332 -3.13 -3.54 6.08
CA ALA A 332 -2.12 -2.51 5.85
C ALA A 332 -1.91 -1.65 7.09
N ARG A 333 -0.69 -1.19 7.34
CA ARG A 333 -0.36 -0.25 8.41
C ARG A 333 0.60 0.82 7.92
N LEU A 334 0.43 2.02 8.46
CA LEU A 334 1.41 3.10 8.39
C LEU A 334 2.25 3.04 9.65
N VAL A 335 3.57 2.96 9.50
CA VAL A 335 4.52 3.05 10.60
C VAL A 335 5.19 4.40 10.51
N THR A 336 5.09 5.18 11.57
CA THR A 336 5.59 6.55 11.66
C THR A 336 6.60 6.64 12.79
N THR A 337 7.83 7.01 12.49
CA THR A 337 8.89 7.28 13.46
C THR A 337 9.04 8.78 13.61
N VAL A 338 8.74 9.26 14.80
CA VAL A 338 8.81 10.67 15.21
C VAL A 338 10.18 10.90 15.83
N ALA A 339 10.95 11.87 15.32
CA ALA A 339 12.24 12.28 15.88
C ALA A 339 12.08 13.67 16.50
N GLN A 340 12.20 13.76 17.83
CA GLN A 340 12.01 15.00 18.60
C GLN A 340 13.32 15.44 19.26
N GLY A 341 13.61 16.74 19.17
CA GLY A 341 14.76 17.37 19.83
C GLY A 341 15.91 17.76 18.89
N GLN A 342 16.87 18.53 19.41
CA GLN A 342 18.04 19.05 18.69
C GLN A 342 19.36 18.49 19.27
N GLY A 343 20.39 18.35 18.44
CA GLY A 343 21.73 17.90 18.86
C GLY A 343 21.84 16.39 19.10
N GLU A 344 22.59 15.98 20.12
CA GLU A 344 22.86 14.57 20.46
C GLU A 344 21.71 13.86 21.20
N ALA A 345 20.72 14.62 21.71
CA ALA A 345 19.62 14.11 22.53
C ALA A 345 18.30 13.95 21.76
N VAL A 346 18.34 13.32 20.57
CA VAL A 346 17.14 13.05 19.76
C VAL A 346 16.38 11.84 20.31
N LYS A 347 15.09 12.01 20.61
CA LYS A 347 14.20 10.92 21.03
C LYS A 347 13.41 10.39 19.84
N PHE A 348 13.47 9.09 19.60
CA PHE A 348 12.70 8.40 18.57
C PHE A 348 11.48 7.71 19.17
N THR A 349 10.29 7.98 18.64
CA THR A 349 9.04 7.32 19.04
C THR A 349 8.36 6.73 17.82
N GLU A 350 8.03 5.44 17.85
CA GLU A 350 7.29 4.78 16.77
C GLU A 350 5.79 4.76 17.07
N VAL A 351 5.00 5.18 16.08
CA VAL A 351 3.53 5.21 16.11
C VAL A 351 3.02 4.39 14.94
N VAL A 352 2.19 3.39 15.23
CA VAL A 352 1.59 2.52 14.21
C VAL A 352 0.13 2.88 14.03
N THR A 353 -0.25 3.21 12.80
CA THR A 353 -1.63 3.52 12.42
C THR A 353 -2.19 2.43 11.50
N ASP A 354 -3.39 1.94 11.80
CA ASP A 354 -4.05 0.95 10.97
C ASP A 354 -4.64 1.59 9.70
N LEU A 355 -4.29 1.04 8.54
CA LEU A 355 -4.79 1.44 7.22
C LEU A 355 -5.68 0.36 6.58
N SER A 356 -6.14 -0.62 7.37
CA SER A 356 -6.87 -1.79 6.86
C SER A 356 -8.34 -1.51 6.52
N GLY A 357 -8.86 -0.30 6.78
CA GLY A 357 -10.26 0.07 6.51
C GLY A 357 -10.73 -0.24 5.07
N PRO A 358 -10.01 0.21 4.03
CA PRO A 358 -10.32 -0.08 2.62
C PRO A 358 -10.11 -1.54 2.21
N LEU A 359 -9.50 -2.37 3.06
CA LEU A 359 -9.19 -3.77 2.79
C LEU A 359 -10.28 -4.75 3.26
N ARG A 360 -11.42 -4.23 3.75
CA ARG A 360 -12.58 -5.05 4.08
C ARG A 360 -13.05 -5.83 2.85
N GLY A 361 -13.24 -7.14 2.99
CA GLY A 361 -13.53 -8.05 1.87
C GLY A 361 -12.29 -8.53 1.10
N GLN A 362 -11.09 -8.15 1.53
CA GLN A 362 -9.79 -8.53 0.97
C GLN A 362 -9.70 -8.29 -0.55
N PRO A 363 -9.83 -7.05 -1.02
CA PRO A 363 -9.76 -6.75 -2.45
C PRO A 363 -8.35 -7.02 -3.01
N ALA A 364 -8.26 -7.29 -4.32
CA ALA A 364 -6.99 -7.41 -5.05
C ALA A 364 -6.31 -6.04 -5.27
N GLN A 365 -7.08 -4.95 -5.26
CA GLN A 365 -6.59 -3.58 -5.40
C GLN A 365 -7.33 -2.68 -4.42
N ALA A 366 -6.60 -1.81 -3.72
CA ALA A 366 -7.18 -0.86 -2.80
C ALA A 366 -6.37 0.45 -2.77
N THR A 367 -7.03 1.53 -2.40
CA THR A 367 -6.36 2.80 -2.09
C THR A 367 -6.63 3.15 -0.64
N ALA A 368 -5.57 3.31 0.14
CA ALA A 368 -5.65 3.78 1.51
C ALA A 368 -5.30 5.26 1.60
N THR A 369 -6.09 6.01 2.35
CA THR A 369 -5.87 7.44 2.60
C THR A 369 -5.79 7.68 4.09
N HIS A 370 -4.80 8.45 4.53
CA HIS A 370 -4.65 8.86 5.91
C HIS A 370 -4.18 10.31 5.99
N LEU A 371 -4.80 11.10 6.87
CA LEU A 371 -4.37 12.47 7.12
C LEU A 371 -3.47 12.47 8.36
N LEU A 372 -2.16 12.53 8.13
CA LEU A 372 -1.15 12.59 9.17
C LEU A 372 -1.10 14.02 9.74
N SER A 373 -1.37 14.18 11.03
CA SER A 373 -1.31 15.48 11.69
C SER A 373 -0.09 15.53 12.59
N LEU A 374 0.88 16.39 12.27
CA LEU A 374 2.13 16.51 13.04
C LEU A 374 1.87 16.89 14.51
N PRO A 375 0.98 17.87 14.83
CA PRO A 375 0.74 18.24 16.24
C PRO A 375 0.13 17.10 17.06
N LYS A 376 -0.68 16.22 16.45
CA LYS A 376 -1.27 15.06 17.15
C LYS A 376 -0.24 14.00 17.51
N LEU A 377 0.91 14.00 16.84
CA LEU A 377 2.06 13.14 17.17
C LEU A 377 2.99 13.80 18.21
N GLY A 378 2.65 14.99 18.71
CA GLY A 378 3.45 15.75 19.67
C GLY A 378 4.63 16.48 19.05
N LEU A 379 4.69 16.61 17.72
CA LEU A 379 5.77 17.32 17.02
C LEU A 379 5.60 18.83 17.12
N THR A 380 6.74 19.51 17.08
CA THR A 380 6.88 20.96 17.09
C THR A 380 7.75 21.40 15.90
N TYR A 381 7.94 22.72 15.75
CA TYR A 381 8.80 23.29 14.72
C TYR A 381 10.23 22.74 14.84
N GLY A 382 10.83 22.35 13.71
CA GLY A 382 12.16 21.74 13.65
C GLY A 382 12.22 20.22 13.80
N ASP A 383 11.13 19.57 14.23
CA ASP A 383 11.08 18.12 14.37
C ASP A 383 10.87 17.40 13.02
N GLU A 384 11.30 16.14 12.95
CA GLU A 384 11.27 15.31 11.74
C GLU A 384 10.37 14.07 11.93
N VAL A 385 9.72 13.66 10.84
CA VAL A 385 8.92 12.43 10.78
C VAL A 385 9.34 11.57 9.62
N TYR A 386 9.63 10.31 9.93
CA TYR A 386 9.88 9.27 8.95
C TYR A 386 8.66 8.36 8.92
N PHE A 387 8.16 7.99 7.75
CA PHE A 387 7.09 7.01 7.67
C PHE A 387 7.25 6.06 6.50
N TYR A 388 6.68 4.87 6.64
CA TYR A 388 6.56 3.89 5.58
C TYR A 388 5.26 3.11 5.74
N VAL A 389 4.82 2.46 4.67
CA VAL A 389 3.60 1.64 4.68
C VAL A 389 3.99 0.18 4.50
N GLN A 390 3.36 -0.69 5.27
CA GLN A 390 3.50 -2.14 5.14
C GLN A 390 2.13 -2.75 4.86
N ALA A 391 2.08 -3.68 3.91
CA ALA A 391 0.87 -4.42 3.54
C ALA A 391 1.11 -5.93 3.63
N TRP A 392 0.04 -6.66 3.91
CA TRP A 392 0.00 -8.12 3.94
C TRP A 392 -1.00 -8.65 2.94
N ASP A 393 -0.62 -9.73 2.27
CA ASP A 393 -1.51 -10.53 1.43
C ASP A 393 -2.31 -11.53 2.28
N ASN A 394 -3.10 -12.38 1.62
CA ASN A 394 -3.85 -13.48 2.25
C ASN A 394 -2.99 -14.70 2.60
N ALA A 395 -1.82 -14.86 1.97
CA ALA A 395 -0.85 -15.93 2.21
C ALA A 395 0.09 -15.64 3.40
N ARG A 396 -0.07 -14.49 4.08
CA ARG A 396 0.76 -13.93 5.16
C ARG A 396 2.14 -13.42 4.69
N GLY A 397 2.35 -13.25 3.39
CA GLY A 397 3.46 -12.47 2.86
C GLY A 397 3.26 -10.98 3.18
N SER A 398 4.37 -10.25 3.30
CA SER A 398 4.32 -8.82 3.59
C SER A 398 5.38 -8.06 2.80
N THR A 399 5.00 -6.87 2.33
CA THR A 399 5.89 -5.95 1.64
C THR A 399 5.83 -4.59 2.31
N ARG A 400 6.97 -3.90 2.35
CA ARG A 400 7.13 -2.54 2.87
C ARG A 400 7.50 -1.60 1.73
N SER A 401 7.00 -0.37 1.78
CA SER A 401 7.43 0.73 0.91
C SER A 401 8.77 1.34 1.35
N ASP A 402 9.34 2.18 0.49
CA ASP A 402 10.40 3.10 0.88
C ASP A 402 9.97 4.03 2.02
N THR A 403 10.95 4.62 2.69
CA THR A 403 10.74 5.55 3.81
C THR A 403 10.67 6.98 3.30
N TYR A 404 9.65 7.70 3.74
CA TYR A 404 9.37 9.08 3.36
C TYR A 404 9.65 9.99 4.55
N LEU A 405 10.21 11.17 4.29
CA LEU A 405 10.57 12.17 5.29
C LEU A 405 9.65 13.39 5.16
N VAL A 406 9.10 13.79 6.30
CA VAL A 406 8.41 15.07 6.46
C VAL A 406 9.10 15.87 7.54
N GLN A 407 9.41 17.13 7.24
CA GLN A 407 10.04 18.05 8.17
C GLN A 407 9.12 19.25 8.41
N TRP A 408 8.99 19.66 9.67
CA TRP A 408 8.35 20.92 10.01
C TRP A 408 9.41 22.02 10.11
N GLU A 409 9.29 23.08 9.32
CA GLU A 409 10.23 24.21 9.34
C GLU A 409 10.48 24.72 10.77
N ASP A 410 11.74 24.99 11.13
CA ASP A 410 12.10 25.57 12.43
C ASP A 410 12.09 27.09 12.35
N THR A 411 11.19 27.74 13.09
CA THR A 411 11.13 29.21 13.19
C THR A 411 11.80 29.78 14.44
N ALA A 412 12.19 28.94 15.39
CA ALA A 412 12.70 29.34 16.70
C ALA A 412 14.23 29.44 16.74
N VAL A 413 14.93 28.86 15.78
CA VAL A 413 16.39 28.94 15.74
C VAL A 413 16.82 30.31 15.19
N VAL A 414 17.26 31.15 16.13
CA VAL A 414 18.32 32.12 15.85
C VAL A 414 19.55 31.28 15.52
N ASP A 415 19.76 31.00 14.24
CA ASP A 415 20.97 30.34 13.76
C ASP A 415 22.15 31.25 14.12
N GLY A 416 22.78 30.96 15.25
CA GLY A 416 24.18 31.29 15.45
C GLY A 416 24.94 30.65 14.28
N THR A 417 25.71 31.44 13.58
CA THR A 417 26.48 31.10 12.37
C THR A 417 27.64 30.13 12.64
N SER A 418 27.45 29.16 13.54
CA SER A 418 28.42 28.14 13.91
C SER A 418 28.28 26.83 13.12
N ASP A 419 27.14 26.61 12.45
CA ASP A 419 26.81 25.30 11.86
C ASP A 419 27.21 25.14 10.37
N LEU A 420 27.85 26.15 9.75
CA LEU A 420 28.41 26.05 8.40
C LEU A 420 29.93 25.80 8.38
N SER A 421 30.56 25.63 9.54
CA SER A 421 31.96 25.22 9.60
C SER A 421 32.03 23.70 9.49
N LEU A 422 32.45 23.17 8.34
CA LEU A 422 32.78 21.75 8.15
C LEU A 422 34.05 21.31 8.92
N GLY A 423 34.36 21.99 10.02
CA GLY A 423 35.44 21.70 10.94
C GLY A 423 35.23 22.44 12.26
N VAL A 424 35.54 21.80 13.38
CA VAL A 424 35.49 22.40 14.71
C VAL A 424 36.57 23.46 14.81
N ASN A 425 36.26 24.70 14.47
CA ASN A 425 37.13 25.84 14.78
C ASN A 425 36.34 26.87 15.59
N VAL A 426 36.71 27.01 16.85
CA VAL A 426 36.17 28.02 17.76
C VAL A 426 36.70 29.37 17.32
N VAL A 427 35.81 30.22 16.80
CA VAL A 427 36.19 31.53 16.26
C VAL A 427 36.43 32.51 17.42
N PRO A 428 37.45 33.38 17.36
CA PRO A 428 37.56 34.51 18.27
C PRO A 428 36.29 35.38 18.24
N ALA A 429 35.91 35.95 19.39
CA ALA A 429 34.63 36.66 19.61
C ALA A 429 34.41 37.96 18.80
N TYR A 430 35.28 38.26 17.83
CA TYR A 430 35.31 39.55 17.13
C TYR A 430 34.50 39.60 15.82
N PHE A 431 33.86 38.51 15.38
CA PHE A 431 33.10 38.50 14.13
C PHE A 431 31.59 38.71 14.33
N ARG A 432 31.01 39.71 13.65
CA ARG A 432 29.56 39.94 13.63
C ARG A 432 28.85 39.11 12.57
N SER A 433 27.67 38.58 12.91
CA SER A 433 26.81 37.84 11.97
C SER A 433 25.98 38.78 11.10
N GLN A 434 25.47 38.30 9.95
CA GLN A 434 24.59 39.07 9.07
C GLN A 434 23.38 39.65 9.82
N ARG A 435 22.84 38.87 10.77
CA ARG A 435 21.71 39.31 11.60
C ARG A 435 22.12 40.38 12.61
N GLN A 436 23.32 40.30 13.19
CA GLN A 436 23.81 41.34 14.09
C GLN A 436 24.01 42.67 13.35
N ILE A 437 24.54 42.62 12.13
CA ILE A 437 24.68 43.81 11.27
C ILE A 437 23.31 44.42 10.99
N ILE A 438 22.29 43.61 10.64
CA ILE A 438 20.91 44.10 10.46
C ILE A 438 20.39 44.79 11.73
N ILE A 439 20.54 44.17 12.90
CA ILE A 439 20.08 44.73 14.18
C ILE A 439 20.77 46.06 14.47
N ASP A 440 22.08 46.14 14.23
CA ASP A 440 22.85 47.35 14.45
C ASP A 440 22.49 48.45 13.42
N THR A 441 22.19 48.07 12.17
CA THR A 441 21.68 48.98 11.12
C THR A 441 20.31 49.54 11.50
N GLU A 442 19.37 48.70 11.96
CA GLU A 442 18.05 49.13 12.45
C GLU A 442 18.17 50.06 13.66
N LYS A 443 19.04 49.71 14.61
CA LYS A 443 19.34 50.55 15.78
C LYS A 443 19.89 51.90 15.36
N LEU A 444 20.83 51.94 14.42
CA LEU A 444 21.41 53.18 13.93
C LEU A 444 20.36 54.04 13.19
N ILE A 445 19.42 53.43 12.45
CA ILE A 445 18.30 54.14 11.82
C ILE A 445 17.36 54.74 12.88
N ALA A 446 17.08 54.03 13.97
CA ALA A 446 16.24 54.52 15.06
C ALA A 446 16.90 55.68 15.84
N GLU A 447 18.23 55.64 16.00
CA GLU A 447 19.01 56.69 16.69
C GLU A 447 19.36 57.88 15.77
N GLN A 448 19.29 57.70 14.44
CA GLN A 448 19.65 58.70 13.43
C GLN A 448 19.07 60.12 13.67
N PRO A 449 17.81 60.31 14.11
CA PRO A 449 17.25 61.65 14.36
C PRO A 449 17.90 62.38 15.55
N ARG A 450 18.63 61.68 16.42
CA ARG A 450 19.22 62.19 17.66
C ARG A 450 20.74 62.31 17.60
N LEU A 451 21.35 61.93 16.48
CA LEU A 451 22.80 61.88 16.31
C LEU A 451 23.27 62.90 15.25
N PRO A 452 24.48 63.48 15.39
CA PRO A 452 25.10 64.27 14.35
C PRO A 452 25.32 63.45 13.07
N ALA A 453 25.15 64.08 11.90
CA ALA A 453 25.32 63.42 10.60
C ALA A 453 26.70 62.76 10.43
N THR A 454 27.74 63.35 11.01
CA THR A 454 29.11 62.81 11.02
C THR A 454 29.22 61.50 11.80
N THR A 455 28.60 61.42 12.98
CA THR A 455 28.56 60.21 13.81
C THR A 455 27.74 59.09 13.16
N VAL A 456 26.65 59.43 12.46
CA VAL A 456 25.87 58.45 11.70
C VAL A 456 26.68 57.90 10.52
N ALA A 457 27.43 58.76 9.82
CA ALA A 457 28.29 58.35 8.72
C ALA A 457 29.45 57.44 9.18
N GLU A 458 30.09 57.78 10.31
CA GLU A 458 31.15 56.97 10.91
C GLU A 458 30.63 55.59 11.35
N ARG A 459 29.50 55.55 12.09
CA ARG A 459 28.87 54.29 12.50
C ARG A 459 28.38 53.46 11.31
N GLY A 460 27.82 54.10 10.29
CA GLY A 460 27.42 53.43 9.04
C GLY A 460 28.61 52.84 8.29
N ASN A 461 29.75 53.55 8.25
CA ASN A 461 30.97 53.04 7.64
C ASN A 461 31.55 51.84 8.44
N ASN A 462 31.47 51.86 9.77
CA ASN A 462 31.88 50.72 10.61
C ASN A 462 30.99 49.49 10.37
N LEU A 463 29.67 49.67 10.21
CA LEU A 463 28.78 48.56 9.82
C LEU A 463 29.06 48.05 8.40
N GLY A 464 29.41 48.95 7.48
CA GLY A 464 29.89 48.57 6.14
C GLY A 464 31.18 47.76 6.19
N PHE A 465 32.09 48.08 7.11
CA PHE A 465 33.31 47.30 7.35
C PHE A 465 32.99 45.91 7.91
N ASP A 466 32.09 45.81 8.89
CA ASP A 466 31.61 44.51 9.41
C ASP A 466 31.00 43.66 8.28
N GLN A 467 30.20 44.28 7.40
CA GLN A 467 29.57 43.64 6.24
C GLN A 467 30.61 43.17 5.20
N LYS A 468 31.69 43.93 4.99
CA LYS A 468 32.82 43.57 4.14
C LYS A 468 33.56 42.34 4.68
N ILE A 469 33.90 42.32 5.97
CA ILE A 469 34.59 41.20 6.61
C ILE A 469 33.76 39.92 6.44
N LEU A 470 32.45 40.00 6.70
CA LEU A 470 31.55 38.87 6.55
C LEU A 470 31.50 38.36 5.10
N ARG A 471 31.43 39.27 4.13
CA ARG A 471 31.45 38.93 2.70
C ARG A 471 32.76 38.27 2.30
N MET A 472 33.90 38.80 2.70
CA MET A 472 35.22 38.23 2.39
C MET A 472 35.36 36.81 2.94
N ARG A 473 34.84 36.54 4.15
CA ARG A 473 34.86 35.20 4.74
C ARG A 473 34.06 34.17 3.93
N TYR A 474 32.88 34.54 3.45
CA TYR A 474 32.09 33.65 2.57
C TYR A 474 32.66 33.57 1.15
N GLY A 475 33.34 34.62 0.67
CA GLY A 475 34.06 34.63 -0.60
C GLY A 475 35.27 33.70 -0.61
N LYS A 476 36.02 33.67 0.50
CA LYS A 476 37.10 32.72 0.77
C LYS A 476 36.62 31.27 0.62
N PHE A 477 35.47 30.93 1.22
CA PHE A 477 34.86 29.60 1.13
C PHE A 477 34.40 29.21 -0.28
N LEU A 478 34.20 30.19 -1.17
CA LEU A 478 33.84 29.96 -2.57
C LEU A 478 35.07 29.81 -3.49
N GLY A 479 36.28 30.09 -2.98
CA GLY A 479 37.54 30.05 -3.74
C GLY A 479 37.78 31.26 -4.64
N GLU A 480 37.01 32.34 -4.51
CA GLU A 480 37.11 33.53 -5.39
C GLU A 480 38.36 34.40 -5.12
N GLU A 481 39.14 34.09 -4.09
CA GLU A 481 40.40 34.78 -3.76
C GLU A 481 41.60 34.34 -4.62
N PHE A 482 41.48 33.19 -5.31
CA PHE A 482 42.51 32.70 -6.23
C PHE A 482 42.30 33.15 -7.69
N GLU A 483 41.19 33.81 -8.02
CA GLU A 483 40.88 34.15 -9.42
C GLU A 483 41.31 35.56 -9.84
N GLN A 484 41.67 36.49 -8.95
CA GLN A 484 42.10 37.84 -9.36
C GLN A 484 43.16 38.47 -8.46
N GLY A 485 44.42 38.39 -8.89
CA GLY A 485 45.39 39.45 -8.65
C GLY A 485 44.86 40.74 -9.26
N ILE A 486 44.84 41.81 -8.46
CA ILE A 486 44.27 43.10 -8.83
C ILE A 486 45.14 43.74 -9.93
N GLY A 487 44.61 43.73 -11.17
CA GLY A 487 45.12 44.46 -12.31
C GLY A 487 43.97 44.76 -13.28
N GLU A 488 43.53 46.01 -13.27
CA GLU A 488 42.67 46.70 -14.26
C GLU A 488 41.22 46.24 -14.54
N THR A 489 40.36 47.27 -14.61
CA THR A 489 38.98 47.33 -15.13
C THR A 489 37.85 46.68 -14.31
N ALA A 490 37.35 47.47 -13.34
CA ALA A 490 35.99 47.36 -12.84
C ALA A 490 34.98 47.53 -13.99
N THR A 491 34.33 46.43 -14.42
CA THR A 491 33.22 46.49 -15.37
C THR A 491 31.90 46.29 -14.62
N ARG A 492 31.09 47.35 -14.61
CA ARG A 492 29.74 47.39 -14.06
C ARG A 492 28.84 46.37 -14.78
N PRO A 493 27.92 45.65 -14.11
CA PRO A 493 26.97 44.77 -14.81
C PRO A 493 26.01 45.58 -15.68
N ALA A 494 25.78 45.11 -16.90
CA ALA A 494 25.03 45.81 -17.93
C ALA A 494 23.57 46.08 -17.51
N ALA A 495 23.18 47.36 -17.57
CA ALA A 495 21.78 47.77 -17.55
C ALA A 495 21.12 47.51 -18.91
N ALA A 496 19.83 47.17 -18.86
CA ALA A 496 18.97 46.86 -19.99
C ALA A 496 19.07 47.90 -21.11
N LYS A 497 19.33 47.43 -22.34
CA LYS A 497 19.27 48.24 -23.56
C LYS A 497 17.81 48.53 -23.93
N LYS A 498 17.46 49.82 -24.04
CA LYS A 498 16.45 50.31 -24.97
C LYS A 498 17.18 50.75 -26.26
N GLU A 499 16.58 50.43 -27.39
CA GLU A 499 16.99 50.82 -28.74
C GLU A 499 16.84 52.34 -28.94
N GLU A 500 17.82 52.99 -29.59
CA GLU A 500 17.61 53.81 -30.80
C GLU A 500 18.93 54.39 -31.36
N ASP A 501 19.08 54.20 -32.67
CA ASP A 501 19.69 55.01 -33.74
C ASP A 501 21.03 55.78 -33.59
N ASN A 502 22.02 55.23 -34.33
CA ASN A 502 22.78 55.87 -35.43
C ASN A 502 23.74 57.07 -35.15
N PRO A 503 24.69 57.36 -36.08
CA PRO A 503 26.12 57.36 -35.77
C PRO A 503 26.80 58.72 -36.04
N ALA A 504 28.08 58.85 -35.68
CA ALA A 504 29.16 59.26 -36.60
C ALA A 504 30.41 59.77 -35.86
N THR A 505 31.56 59.18 -36.26
CA THR A 505 32.89 59.80 -36.53
C THR A 505 33.63 60.52 -35.40
N ALA A 506 34.95 60.47 -35.28
CA ALA A 506 36.06 59.92 -36.08
C ALA A 506 37.33 60.03 -35.19
N GLU A 507 38.15 58.98 -35.14
CA GLU A 507 39.55 58.94 -35.65
C GLU A 507 40.63 59.27 -34.61
N GLN A 508 41.49 58.29 -34.31
CA GLN A 508 42.91 58.27 -34.72
C GLN A 508 43.64 57.05 -34.12
N GLU A 509 43.90 56.05 -34.97
CA GLU A 509 45.21 55.48 -35.38
C GLU A 509 46.36 55.26 -34.36
N PRO A 510 47.31 54.34 -34.64
CA PRO A 510 47.69 53.24 -33.76
C PRO A 510 49.21 53.19 -33.47
N SER A 511 49.65 52.22 -32.66
CA SER A 511 51.01 51.69 -32.78
C SER A 511 51.15 50.31 -32.13
N THR A 512 51.76 49.42 -32.90
CA THR A 512 52.20 48.06 -32.61
C THR A 512 53.50 48.02 -31.78
N GLU A 513 53.76 46.81 -31.27
CA GLU A 513 55.04 46.22 -30.84
C GLU A 513 55.38 46.21 -29.35
N GLN A 514 55.73 45.01 -28.88
CA GLN A 514 56.91 44.63 -28.05
C GLN A 514 56.64 43.21 -27.52
N GLU A 515 57.47 42.17 -27.67
CA GLU A 515 58.93 41.92 -27.69
C GLU A 515 59.15 40.79 -26.65
N GLU A 516 59.89 39.76 -27.07
CA GLU A 516 60.38 38.64 -26.25
C GLU A 516 61.50 39.08 -25.28
N HIS A 517 61.85 38.20 -24.32
CA HIS A 517 63.18 37.88 -23.74
C HIS A 517 62.99 37.47 -22.26
N SER A 518 63.06 36.19 -21.90
CA SER A 518 64.22 35.30 -21.64
C SER A 518 64.70 35.29 -20.17
N ALA A 519 65.02 34.09 -19.71
CA ALA A 519 65.54 33.76 -18.39
C ALA A 519 66.95 34.33 -18.13
N ASP A 520 67.26 34.71 -16.89
CA ASP A 520 68.30 34.11 -16.03
C ASP A 520 68.79 35.09 -14.92
N ASP A 521 69.08 34.47 -13.78
CA ASP A 521 70.04 34.83 -12.74
C ASP A 521 69.87 36.02 -11.77
N GLY A 522 70.25 35.72 -10.52
CA GLY A 522 71.06 36.61 -9.70
C GLY A 522 70.40 37.27 -8.49
N HIS A 523 70.88 36.89 -7.31
CA HIS A 523 70.41 37.31 -5.98
C HIS A 523 70.48 38.80 -5.64
N ASP A 524 69.61 39.14 -4.67
CA ASP A 524 69.75 40.10 -3.58
C ASP A 524 69.83 41.58 -3.97
N HIS A 525 68.86 42.36 -3.46
CA HIS A 525 69.18 43.60 -2.77
C HIS A 525 68.01 44.03 -1.88
N SER A 526 68.24 43.89 -0.58
CA SER A 526 68.19 44.98 0.41
C SER A 526 67.38 46.23 0.04
N GLY A 527 66.48 46.60 0.94
CA GLY A 527 65.50 47.66 0.73
C GLY A 527 66.03 49.08 0.61
N ASP A 528 65.15 49.97 0.16
CA ASP A 528 64.87 51.19 0.90
C ASP A 528 63.43 51.66 0.68
N LYS A 529 62.87 52.22 1.75
CA LYS A 529 61.45 52.53 1.97
C LYS A 529 61.00 53.79 1.24
N PHE A 530 59.71 53.84 0.86
CA PHE A 530 58.81 54.95 1.25
C PHE A 530 57.38 54.44 1.51
N PRO A 531 56.64 55.06 2.44
CA PRO A 531 55.52 54.44 3.13
C PRO A 531 54.18 54.69 2.44
N SER A 532 53.23 53.77 2.61
CA SER A 532 51.80 54.10 2.52
C SER A 532 51.13 53.78 3.85
N ALA A 533 50.31 54.73 4.29
CA ALA A 533 49.78 54.84 5.63
C ALA A 533 48.73 53.76 5.93
N THR A 534 49.17 52.70 6.58
CA THR A 534 48.33 51.80 7.38
C THR A 534 49.05 51.48 8.68
N ASP A 535 49.25 52.49 9.52
CA ASP A 535 49.65 52.30 10.90
C ASP A 535 48.40 52.10 11.77
N VAL A 536 48.11 50.84 12.07
CA VAL A 536 47.72 50.45 13.43
C VAL A 536 48.76 49.43 13.91
N PRO A 537 49.55 49.75 14.95
CA PRO A 537 50.55 48.82 15.46
C PRO A 537 49.86 47.70 16.24
N GLY A 538 49.87 46.47 15.71
CA GLY A 538 49.48 45.29 16.46
C GLY A 538 48.94 44.12 15.65
N GLU A 539 48.34 44.36 14.48
CA GLU A 539 47.55 43.31 13.80
C GLU A 539 48.39 42.51 12.77
N ALA A 540 49.23 43.18 12.00
CA ALA A 540 50.15 42.50 11.07
C ALA A 540 51.22 41.67 11.80
N ALA A 541 51.67 42.12 12.97
CA ALA A 541 52.65 41.41 13.79
C ALA A 541 52.04 40.20 14.52
N THR A 542 50.76 40.28 14.94
CA THR A 542 50.08 39.17 15.62
C THR A 542 49.58 38.10 14.65
N ALA A 543 49.16 38.49 13.43
CA ALA A 543 48.85 37.56 12.35
C ALA A 543 50.09 36.77 11.90
N ALA A 544 51.21 37.45 11.65
CA ALA A 544 52.47 36.81 11.24
C ALA A 544 53.08 35.88 12.32
N LEU A 545 52.79 36.10 13.61
CA LEU A 545 53.21 35.24 14.71
C LEU A 545 52.34 33.98 14.87
N MET A 546 51.10 34.00 14.37
CA MET A 546 50.14 32.89 14.44
C MET A 546 50.20 31.98 13.20
N GLU A 547 50.66 32.52 12.06
CA GLU A 547 50.81 31.83 10.77
C GLU A 547 51.51 30.46 10.86
N PRO A 548 52.62 30.27 11.61
CA PRO A 548 53.32 28.98 11.70
C PRO A 548 52.59 27.92 12.53
N TYR A 549 51.59 28.33 13.32
CA TYR A 549 50.81 27.46 14.20
C TYR A 549 49.42 27.15 13.63
N MET A 550 49.05 27.78 12.51
CA MET A 550 47.83 27.46 11.77
C MET A 550 48.18 26.52 10.62
N HIS A 551 47.77 25.25 10.74
CA HIS A 551 47.74 24.33 9.61
C HIS A 551 46.62 24.75 8.65
N LEU A 552 46.91 25.68 7.75
CA LEU A 552 46.09 25.99 6.59
C LEU A 552 46.31 24.87 5.57
N HIS A 553 45.45 23.86 5.61
CA HIS A 553 45.32 22.93 4.49
C HIS A 553 44.76 23.73 3.30
N ASP A 554 45.39 23.56 2.13
CA ASP A 554 45.07 24.22 0.86
C ASP A 554 43.55 24.39 0.67
N ASP A 555 43.05 25.63 0.85
CA ASP A 555 41.62 25.98 0.79
C ASP A 555 41.07 25.91 -0.66
N SER A 556 41.91 25.62 -1.65
CA SER A 556 41.50 25.43 -3.04
C SER A 556 40.73 24.12 -3.26
N GLU A 557 41.02 23.05 -2.49
CA GLU A 557 40.27 21.80 -2.57
C GLU A 557 38.85 21.93 -1.96
N THR A 558 38.64 22.78 -0.95
CA THR A 558 37.33 22.94 -0.29
C THR A 558 36.26 23.55 -1.20
N ALA A 559 36.67 24.39 -2.16
CA ALA A 559 35.77 24.97 -3.15
C ALA A 559 35.14 23.91 -4.08
N ASP A 560 35.81 22.79 -4.36
CA ASP A 560 35.29 21.74 -5.25
C ASP A 560 34.22 20.83 -4.62
N PHE A 561 34.01 20.90 -3.30
CA PHE A 561 32.98 20.12 -2.60
C PHE A 561 31.56 20.70 -2.70
N LEU A 562 31.41 21.94 -3.18
CA LEU A 562 30.09 22.58 -3.28
C LEU A 562 29.43 22.31 -4.65
N GLU A 563 28.18 21.85 -4.62
CA GLU A 563 27.37 21.69 -5.84
C GLU A 563 27.22 23.02 -6.59
N PRO A 564 27.15 23.02 -7.94
CA PRO A 564 27.03 24.24 -8.74
C PRO A 564 25.84 25.13 -8.34
N GLU A 565 24.73 24.53 -7.90
CA GLU A 565 23.55 25.25 -7.44
C GLU A 565 23.78 25.97 -6.10
N VAL A 566 24.53 25.34 -5.18
CA VAL A 566 24.92 25.93 -3.89
C VAL A 566 25.92 27.07 -4.11
N LYS A 567 26.90 26.87 -5.00
CA LYS A 567 27.84 27.92 -5.43
C LYS A 567 27.11 29.13 -6.02
N ALA A 568 26.13 28.91 -6.90
CA ALA A 568 25.34 29.98 -7.50
C ALA A 568 24.55 30.80 -6.45
N LYS A 569 23.96 30.13 -5.45
CA LYS A 569 23.25 30.82 -4.36
C LYS A 569 24.21 31.58 -3.45
N LEU A 570 25.38 31.03 -3.15
CA LEU A 570 26.41 31.71 -2.36
C LEU A 570 26.95 32.96 -3.07
N ARG A 571 27.16 32.93 -4.39
CA ARG A 571 27.44 34.13 -5.20
C ARG A 571 26.33 35.17 -5.09
N GLY A 572 25.07 34.72 -5.11
CA GLY A 572 23.92 35.57 -4.86
C GLY A 572 23.96 36.25 -3.49
N VAL A 573 24.39 35.55 -2.44
CA VAL A 573 24.60 36.12 -1.09
C VAL A 573 25.66 37.22 -1.14
N LEU A 574 26.84 36.94 -1.73
CA LEU A 574 27.96 37.88 -1.81
C LEU A 574 27.58 39.16 -2.56
N ALA A 575 26.82 39.04 -3.65
CA ALA A 575 26.31 40.18 -4.41
C ALA A 575 25.36 41.05 -3.57
N GLN A 576 24.45 40.45 -2.79
CA GLN A 576 23.56 41.22 -1.91
C GLN A 576 24.34 41.87 -0.75
N MET A 577 25.36 41.20 -0.21
CA MET A 577 26.24 41.77 0.83
C MET A 577 27.07 42.95 0.31
N TRP A 578 27.54 42.90 -0.94
CA TRP A 578 28.25 44.01 -1.59
C TRP A 578 27.36 45.24 -1.74
N GLU A 579 26.12 45.04 -2.21
CA GLU A 579 25.13 46.10 -2.34
C GLU A 579 24.74 46.71 -0.97
N ALA A 580 24.69 45.90 0.09
CA ALA A 580 24.52 46.38 1.45
C ALA A 580 25.73 47.19 1.93
N GLU A 581 26.96 46.66 1.77
CA GLU A 581 28.22 47.33 2.12
C GLU A 581 28.30 48.74 1.51
N LEU A 582 28.06 48.87 0.21
CA LEU A 582 28.11 50.16 -0.48
C LEU A 582 27.15 51.20 0.12
N ARG A 583 25.92 50.78 0.47
CA ARG A 583 24.89 51.67 1.02
C ARG A 583 25.15 52.05 2.47
N LEU A 584 25.70 51.13 3.27
CA LEU A 584 26.12 51.42 4.64
C LEU A 584 27.25 52.47 4.66
N ARG A 585 28.25 52.32 3.78
CA ARG A 585 29.38 53.25 3.67
C ARG A 585 29.01 54.61 3.09
N THR A 586 27.93 54.68 2.31
CA THR A 586 27.38 55.95 1.79
C THR A 586 26.27 56.54 2.68
N SER A 587 26.13 56.05 3.92
CA SER A 587 25.15 56.52 4.92
C SER A 587 23.67 56.37 4.49
N ARG A 588 23.37 55.50 3.51
CA ARG A 588 22.02 55.20 3.05
C ARG A 588 21.44 53.98 3.78
N LEU A 589 21.33 54.09 5.09
CA LEU A 589 21.00 52.96 5.99
C LEU A 589 19.66 52.29 5.65
N LYS A 590 18.60 53.07 5.38
CA LYS A 590 17.28 52.54 5.01
C LYS A 590 17.27 51.79 3.68
N GLU A 591 18.16 52.17 2.75
CA GLU A 591 18.30 51.49 1.46
C GLU A 591 19.18 50.22 1.58
N ALA A 592 20.01 50.09 2.61
CA ALA A 592 20.85 48.92 2.85
C ALA A 592 20.05 47.72 3.39
N LEU A 593 19.10 47.95 4.30
CA LEU A 593 18.30 46.90 4.97
C LEU A 593 17.70 45.85 4.02
N PRO A 594 17.05 46.21 2.89
CA PRO A 594 16.48 45.22 1.97
C PRO A 594 17.51 44.27 1.36
N TYR A 595 18.77 44.71 1.21
CA TYR A 595 19.86 43.88 0.70
C TYR A 595 20.43 42.99 1.81
N GLU A 596 20.57 43.51 3.03
CA GLU A 596 20.98 42.73 4.19
C GLU A 596 20.00 41.58 4.48
N TYR A 597 18.69 41.83 4.42
CA TYR A 597 17.67 40.79 4.59
C TYR A 597 17.65 39.75 3.46
N ARG A 598 17.91 40.18 2.22
CA ARG A 598 18.03 39.27 1.07
C ARG A 598 19.28 38.39 1.19
N ALA A 599 20.41 38.96 1.61
CA ALA A 599 21.63 38.21 1.91
C ALA A 599 21.37 37.15 3.00
N LEU A 600 20.72 37.53 4.11
CA LEU A 600 20.37 36.61 5.19
C LEU A 600 19.48 35.46 4.72
N ARG A 601 18.46 35.75 3.88
CA ARG A 601 17.56 34.72 3.35
C ARG A 601 18.28 33.71 2.46
N LEU A 602 19.11 34.19 1.54
CA LEU A 602 19.88 33.33 0.64
C LEU A 602 20.90 32.48 1.42
N LEU A 603 21.52 33.04 2.46
CA LEU A 603 22.46 32.34 3.32
C LEU A 603 21.80 31.18 4.09
N LYS A 604 20.56 31.36 4.56
CA LYS A 604 19.76 30.29 5.17
C LYS A 604 19.42 29.16 4.19
N GLN A 605 19.08 29.50 2.94
CA GLN A 605 18.79 28.49 1.92
C GLN A 605 20.03 27.63 1.63
N VAL A 606 21.21 28.25 1.56
CA VAL A 606 22.49 27.54 1.41
C VAL A 606 22.73 26.57 2.59
N GLN A 607 22.56 27.04 3.83
CA GLN A 607 22.71 26.22 5.05
C GLN A 607 21.79 24.99 5.07
N GLN A 608 20.54 25.16 4.65
CA GLN A 608 19.56 24.06 4.61
C GLN A 608 19.92 23.02 3.54
N GLN A 609 20.39 23.45 2.36
CA GLN A 609 20.79 22.55 1.29
C GLN A 609 22.02 21.71 1.67
N THR A 610 23.00 22.31 2.37
CA THR A 610 24.19 21.58 2.84
C THR A 610 23.85 20.58 3.95
N ARG A 611 22.89 20.87 4.83
CA ARG A 611 22.47 19.96 5.92
C ARG A 611 21.77 18.70 5.42
N ALA A 612 20.95 18.83 4.38
CA ALA A 612 20.32 17.68 3.71
C ALA A 612 21.36 16.76 3.03
N TYR A 613 22.49 17.32 2.58
CA TYR A 613 23.57 16.60 1.93
C TYR A 613 24.46 15.82 2.91
N VAL A 614 24.84 16.42 4.05
CA VAL A 614 25.65 15.75 5.10
C VAL A 614 24.96 14.50 5.65
N LYS A 615 23.62 14.50 5.75
CA LYS A 615 22.83 13.30 6.11
C LYS A 615 22.79 12.23 5.01
N LYS A 616 23.13 12.57 3.76
CA LYS A 616 23.06 11.70 2.58
C LYS A 616 24.42 11.11 2.19
N SER A 617 25.52 11.73 2.62
CA SER A 617 26.89 11.25 2.43
C SER A 617 27.26 10.17 3.46
N GLY A 618 26.75 8.95 3.25
CA GLY A 618 27.58 7.78 3.55
C GLY A 618 28.84 7.88 2.69
N PHE A 619 30.01 7.63 3.29
CA PHE A 619 31.34 7.72 2.70
C PHE A 619 31.37 7.65 1.16
N THR A 620 31.59 8.81 0.53
CA THR A 620 31.94 8.92 -0.88
C THR A 620 33.42 9.28 -0.91
N PRO A 621 34.30 8.43 -1.46
CA PRO A 621 35.71 8.77 -1.53
C PRO A 621 35.89 10.08 -2.33
N PRO A 622 36.82 10.95 -1.93
CA PRO A 622 37.02 12.23 -2.60
C PRO A 622 37.31 11.99 -4.09
N ILE A 623 36.72 12.84 -4.94
CA ILE A 623 37.00 12.85 -6.36
C ILE A 623 38.41 13.41 -6.50
N LEU A 624 39.36 12.54 -6.86
CA LEU A 624 40.72 12.97 -7.18
C LEU A 624 40.63 14.02 -8.30
N PRO A 625 41.27 15.20 -8.15
CA PRO A 625 41.30 16.19 -9.22
C PRO A 625 42.15 15.64 -10.37
N GLU A 626 41.49 14.91 -11.28
CA GLU A 626 42.14 14.25 -12.42
C GLU A 626 42.87 15.25 -13.32
N ALA A 627 42.48 16.52 -13.33
CA ALA A 627 43.12 17.54 -14.17
C ALA A 627 44.50 17.98 -13.66
N THR A 628 44.75 17.96 -12.34
CA THR A 628 46.02 18.40 -11.73
C THR A 628 46.92 17.23 -11.33
N LEU A 629 46.34 16.06 -11.05
CA LEU A 629 47.06 14.85 -10.64
C LEU A 629 47.27 13.82 -11.77
N ARG A 630 46.71 14.03 -12.97
CA ARG A 630 47.03 13.17 -14.12
C ARG A 630 48.46 13.44 -14.58
N LEU A 631 49.22 12.35 -14.75
CA LEU A 631 50.56 12.31 -15.36
C LEU A 631 51.73 12.80 -14.48
N THR A 632 51.51 13.10 -13.19
CA THR A 632 52.57 13.59 -12.27
C THR A 632 53.17 12.52 -11.35
N GLY A 633 52.70 11.27 -11.42
CA GLY A 633 53.23 10.15 -10.62
C GLY A 633 54.33 9.36 -11.33
N GLU A 634 55.45 9.09 -10.64
CA GLU A 634 56.48 8.15 -11.10
C GLU A 634 55.93 6.72 -11.19
N MET A 635 55.79 6.20 -12.41
CA MET A 635 55.25 4.86 -12.69
C MET A 635 56.32 3.75 -12.63
N GLY A 636 57.21 3.79 -11.66
CA GLY A 636 58.29 2.81 -11.54
C GLY A 636 57.80 1.37 -11.29
N ASN A 637 56.69 1.21 -10.56
CA ASN A 637 56.20 -0.11 -10.11
C ASN A 637 54.66 -0.26 -10.06
N ALA A 638 53.89 0.68 -10.60
CA ALA A 638 52.42 0.65 -10.49
C ALA A 638 51.77 0.05 -11.75
N ALA A 639 51.36 -1.21 -11.69
CA ALA A 639 50.45 -1.78 -12.67
C ALA A 639 49.01 -1.39 -12.32
N ALA A 640 48.31 -0.73 -13.26
CA ALA A 640 46.93 -0.29 -13.06
C ALA A 640 46.00 -1.48 -12.69
N PRO A 641 45.13 -1.34 -11.66
CA PRO A 641 44.18 -2.39 -11.31
C PRO A 641 43.18 -2.57 -12.44
N ARG A 642 43.38 -3.64 -13.23
CA ARG A 642 42.46 -4.02 -14.30
C ARG A 642 41.21 -4.63 -13.69
N ARG A 643 40.18 -3.81 -13.46
CA ARG A 643 38.85 -4.30 -13.10
C ARG A 643 38.18 -4.86 -14.35
N GLU A 644 38.51 -6.09 -14.70
CA GLU A 644 37.78 -6.84 -15.72
C GLU A 644 36.39 -7.17 -15.19
N GLN A 645 35.41 -6.36 -15.54
CA GLN A 645 34.03 -6.80 -15.45
C GLN A 645 33.81 -7.81 -16.57
N LYS A 646 33.86 -9.11 -16.25
CA LYS A 646 33.39 -10.17 -17.15
C LYS A 646 31.88 -10.01 -17.32
N ILE A 647 31.49 -9.11 -18.21
CA ILE A 647 30.16 -9.11 -18.80
C ILE A 647 30.11 -10.40 -19.60
N ALA A 648 29.40 -11.40 -19.08
CA ALA A 648 29.16 -12.62 -19.85
C ALA A 648 28.55 -12.17 -21.20
N PRO A 649 29.15 -12.54 -22.34
CA PRO A 649 28.57 -12.20 -23.63
C PRO A 649 27.13 -12.72 -23.63
N PRO A 650 26.16 -11.95 -24.16
CA PRO A 650 24.77 -12.38 -24.18
C PRO A 650 24.73 -13.76 -24.84
N PRO A 651 23.98 -14.73 -24.28
CA PRO A 651 23.95 -16.08 -24.82
C PRO A 651 23.50 -16.01 -26.28
N MET A 652 24.45 -16.18 -27.20
CA MET A 652 24.19 -16.03 -28.64
C MET A 652 23.30 -17.15 -29.18
N GLN A 653 23.10 -18.22 -28.38
CA GLN A 653 22.33 -19.43 -28.70
C GLN A 653 22.51 -19.89 -30.16
N PRO A 654 23.76 -20.19 -30.59
CA PRO A 654 24.07 -20.47 -31.99
C PRO A 654 23.27 -21.67 -32.54
N ALA A 655 23.08 -22.71 -31.73
CA ALA A 655 22.27 -23.88 -32.08
C ALA A 655 20.80 -23.53 -32.36
N VAL A 656 20.18 -22.68 -31.53
CA VAL A 656 18.79 -22.21 -31.70
C VAL A 656 18.66 -21.39 -32.98
N ARG A 657 19.61 -20.48 -33.25
CA ARG A 657 19.63 -19.69 -34.49
C ARG A 657 19.85 -20.55 -35.74
N ALA A 658 20.71 -21.57 -35.66
CA ALA A 658 20.94 -22.50 -36.76
C ALA A 658 19.67 -23.33 -37.09
N ALA A 659 18.98 -23.83 -36.07
CA ALA A 659 17.71 -24.54 -36.25
C ALA A 659 16.61 -23.64 -36.82
N LEU A 660 16.47 -22.39 -36.36
CA LEU A 660 15.50 -21.43 -36.94
C LEU A 660 15.80 -21.11 -38.40
N ARG A 661 17.08 -20.94 -38.77
CA ARG A 661 17.49 -20.75 -40.17
C ARG A 661 17.14 -21.97 -41.02
N TRP A 662 17.39 -23.17 -40.49
CA TRP A 662 17.04 -24.41 -41.17
C TRP A 662 15.52 -24.55 -41.36
N LEU A 663 14.72 -24.35 -40.30
CA LEU A 663 13.25 -24.39 -40.39
C LEU A 663 12.71 -23.38 -41.41
N GLY A 664 13.27 -22.17 -41.45
CA GLY A 664 12.91 -21.14 -42.42
C GLY A 664 13.33 -21.45 -43.86
N ALA A 665 14.37 -22.24 -44.07
CA ALA A 665 14.81 -22.68 -45.40
C ALA A 665 13.99 -23.88 -45.91
N THR A 666 13.70 -24.83 -45.03
CA THR A 666 12.85 -25.99 -45.31
C THR A 666 11.41 -25.58 -45.62
N ARG A 667 10.88 -24.53 -44.96
CA ARG A 667 9.58 -23.93 -45.32
C ARG A 667 9.57 -23.32 -46.73
N ARG A 668 10.73 -22.86 -47.22
CA ARG A 668 10.89 -22.29 -48.58
C ARG A 668 11.16 -23.37 -49.64
N GLY A 669 10.98 -24.65 -49.32
CA GLY A 669 11.09 -25.75 -50.27
C GLY A 669 12.46 -26.43 -50.32
N GLN A 670 13.37 -26.12 -49.40
CA GLN A 670 14.65 -26.83 -49.32
C GLN A 670 14.43 -28.27 -48.83
N VAL A 671 15.01 -29.24 -49.54
CA VAL A 671 14.93 -30.67 -49.18
C VAL A 671 15.80 -30.94 -47.94
N ALA A 672 15.20 -31.55 -46.92
CA ALA A 672 15.88 -31.95 -45.69
C ALA A 672 16.80 -33.15 -45.94
N LYS A 673 18.04 -33.06 -45.45
CA LYS A 673 19.01 -34.18 -45.48
C LYS A 673 19.05 -34.88 -44.13
N PRO A 674 19.32 -36.20 -44.06
CA PRO A 674 19.46 -36.90 -42.77
C PRO A 674 20.52 -36.29 -41.83
N THR A 675 21.57 -35.67 -42.39
CA THR A 675 22.60 -34.93 -41.64
C THR A 675 22.07 -33.69 -40.91
N ASP A 676 20.97 -33.12 -41.38
CA ASP A 676 20.37 -31.91 -40.81
C ASP A 676 19.68 -32.20 -39.46
N ALA A 677 19.42 -33.48 -39.16
CA ALA A 677 18.89 -33.91 -37.87
C ALA A 677 19.77 -33.43 -36.70
N LEU A 678 21.10 -33.36 -36.91
CA LEU A 678 22.05 -32.88 -35.90
C LEU A 678 21.79 -31.41 -35.50
N VAL A 679 21.43 -30.55 -36.47
CA VAL A 679 21.14 -29.13 -36.22
C VAL A 679 19.91 -28.98 -35.32
N LEU A 680 18.88 -29.79 -35.58
CA LEU A 680 17.66 -29.84 -34.77
C LEU A 680 17.89 -30.45 -33.38
N GLU A 681 18.74 -31.47 -33.27
CA GLU A 681 19.08 -32.09 -31.98
C GLU A 681 19.86 -31.16 -31.06
N GLN A 682 20.81 -30.39 -31.60
CA GLN A 682 21.56 -29.39 -30.84
C GLN A 682 20.63 -28.29 -30.30
N ALA A 683 19.69 -27.80 -31.10
CA ALA A 683 18.67 -26.87 -30.62
C ALA A 683 17.71 -27.52 -29.61
N GLY A 684 17.47 -28.83 -29.75
CA GLY A 684 16.65 -29.62 -28.83
C GLY A 684 17.21 -29.69 -27.41
N GLN A 685 18.52 -29.59 -27.21
CA GLN A 685 19.12 -29.52 -25.87
C GLN A 685 18.73 -28.24 -25.14
N ALA A 686 18.80 -27.08 -25.81
CA ALA A 686 18.39 -25.79 -25.25
C ALA A 686 16.88 -25.77 -24.94
N LEU A 687 16.08 -26.32 -25.86
CA LEU A 687 14.64 -26.44 -25.67
C LEU A 687 14.28 -27.41 -24.53
N ALA A 688 15.05 -28.50 -24.34
CA ALA A 688 14.88 -29.42 -23.23
C ALA A 688 15.19 -28.78 -21.88
N GLN A 689 16.28 -28.01 -21.77
CA GLN A 689 16.59 -27.24 -20.56
C GLN A 689 15.48 -26.23 -20.23
N ALA A 690 14.98 -25.51 -21.25
CA ALA A 690 13.86 -24.59 -21.08
C ALA A 690 12.56 -25.30 -20.68
N ALA A 691 12.30 -26.49 -21.22
CA ALA A 691 11.14 -27.31 -20.85
C ALA A 691 11.21 -27.85 -19.41
N LEU A 692 12.42 -28.07 -18.86
CA LEU A 692 12.55 -28.42 -17.44
C LEU A 692 12.16 -27.27 -16.51
N GLN A 693 12.49 -26.02 -16.87
CA GLN A 693 12.13 -24.85 -16.07
C GLN A 693 10.69 -24.38 -16.29
N ARG A 694 10.22 -24.40 -17.55
CA ARG A 694 8.90 -23.91 -17.96
C ARG A 694 8.21 -24.96 -18.85
N PRO A 695 7.76 -26.08 -18.26
CA PRO A 695 7.25 -27.21 -19.03
C PRO A 695 5.98 -26.86 -19.83
N GLY A 696 5.10 -26.01 -19.27
CA GLY A 696 3.88 -25.60 -19.95
C GLY A 696 4.09 -24.79 -21.23
N ALA A 697 5.24 -24.15 -21.40
CA ALA A 697 5.56 -23.34 -22.57
C ALA A 697 6.33 -24.11 -23.66
N TYR A 698 7.21 -25.05 -23.25
CA TYR A 698 8.20 -25.64 -24.15
C TYR A 698 8.07 -27.16 -24.37
N LEU A 699 7.30 -27.89 -23.56
CA LEU A 699 7.23 -29.35 -23.66
C LEU A 699 6.57 -29.85 -24.96
N THR A 700 5.48 -29.22 -25.39
CA THR A 700 4.80 -29.56 -26.64
C THR A 700 5.74 -29.37 -27.83
N ALA A 701 6.40 -28.22 -27.90
CA ALA A 701 7.40 -27.94 -28.91
C ALA A 701 8.59 -28.90 -28.88
N LEU A 702 9.03 -29.36 -27.70
CA LEU A 702 10.08 -30.37 -27.58
C LEU A 702 9.65 -31.73 -28.15
N ARG A 703 8.39 -32.14 -27.92
CA ARG A 703 7.81 -33.36 -28.50
C ARG A 703 7.73 -33.26 -30.02
N ASP A 704 7.25 -32.11 -30.50
CA ASP A 704 7.12 -31.83 -31.94
C ASP A 704 8.49 -31.80 -32.62
N LEU A 705 9.51 -31.21 -31.97
CA LEU A 705 10.89 -31.21 -32.44
C LEU A 705 11.47 -32.63 -32.51
N ARG A 706 11.23 -33.48 -31.50
CA ARG A 706 11.65 -34.90 -31.56
C ARG A 706 10.97 -35.64 -32.71
N GLY A 707 9.70 -35.34 -32.98
CA GLY A 707 8.99 -35.85 -34.15
C GLY A 707 9.67 -35.46 -35.46
N LEU A 708 9.99 -34.17 -35.62
CA LEU A 708 10.71 -33.65 -36.80
C LEU A 708 12.10 -34.27 -36.95
N VAL A 709 12.87 -34.40 -35.86
CA VAL A 709 14.19 -35.07 -35.87
C VAL A 709 14.06 -36.52 -36.36
N SER A 710 13.03 -37.24 -35.90
CA SER A 710 12.80 -38.62 -36.34
C SER A 710 12.44 -38.72 -37.83
N ASP A 711 11.67 -37.77 -38.35
CA ASP A 711 11.28 -37.72 -39.77
C ASP A 711 12.49 -37.39 -40.65
N VAL A 712 13.30 -36.39 -40.27
CA VAL A 712 14.53 -36.01 -40.99
C VAL A 712 15.55 -37.15 -41.01
N ARG A 713 15.79 -37.79 -39.86
CA ARG A 713 16.73 -38.91 -39.75
C ARG A 713 16.30 -40.11 -40.59
N ALA A 714 15.00 -40.36 -40.68
CA ALA A 714 14.43 -41.45 -41.47
C ALA A 714 14.22 -41.10 -42.96
N GLY A 715 14.56 -39.87 -43.40
CA GLY A 715 14.34 -39.42 -44.78
C GLY A 715 12.85 -39.33 -45.17
N ARG A 716 11.95 -39.17 -44.19
CA ARG A 716 10.50 -39.11 -44.41
C ARG A 716 10.06 -37.69 -44.78
N PRO A 717 8.92 -37.53 -45.49
CA PRO A 717 8.34 -36.21 -45.70
C PRO A 717 8.02 -35.55 -44.35
N LEU A 718 8.43 -34.28 -44.22
CA LEU A 718 8.26 -33.52 -43.00
C LEU A 718 6.79 -33.22 -42.72
N ARG A 719 6.36 -33.45 -41.49
CA ARG A 719 5.05 -33.00 -41.00
C ARG A 719 5.08 -31.49 -40.76
N LEU A 720 4.66 -30.73 -41.76
CA LEU A 720 4.66 -29.26 -41.73
C LEU A 720 3.81 -28.69 -40.58
N GLU A 721 2.84 -29.43 -40.07
CA GLU A 721 2.00 -29.05 -38.92
C GLU A 721 2.79 -28.87 -37.62
N LEU A 722 3.93 -29.55 -37.46
CA LEU A 722 4.78 -29.49 -36.26
C LEU A 722 5.68 -28.25 -36.24
N VAL A 723 5.97 -27.67 -37.41
CA VAL A 723 6.96 -26.60 -37.60
C VAL A 723 6.62 -25.31 -36.84
N PRO A 724 5.37 -24.79 -36.86
CA PRO A 724 5.04 -23.52 -36.18
C PRO A 724 5.21 -23.58 -34.66
N SER A 725 4.92 -24.72 -34.06
CA SER A 725 5.09 -24.96 -32.62
C SER A 725 6.56 -24.84 -32.21
N VAL A 726 7.42 -25.53 -32.96
CA VAL A 726 8.87 -25.54 -32.74
C VAL A 726 9.50 -24.16 -33.00
N GLU A 727 9.12 -23.49 -34.09
CA GLU A 727 9.66 -22.17 -34.43
C GLU A 727 9.31 -21.11 -33.38
N ARG A 728 8.05 -21.09 -32.90
CA ARG A 728 7.63 -20.17 -31.83
C ARG A 728 8.44 -20.40 -30.56
N ALA A 729 8.62 -21.66 -30.18
CA ALA A 729 9.35 -22.03 -28.98
C ALA A 729 10.84 -21.65 -29.08
N LEU A 730 11.50 -21.97 -30.20
CA LEU A 730 12.90 -21.60 -30.44
C LEU A 730 13.09 -20.07 -30.50
N THR A 731 12.13 -19.34 -31.07
CA THR A 731 12.16 -17.86 -31.10
C THR A 731 12.04 -17.29 -29.69
N GLY A 732 11.19 -17.88 -28.84
CA GLY A 732 11.03 -17.47 -27.43
C GLY A 732 12.26 -17.72 -26.56
N LEU A 733 13.19 -18.58 -26.99
CA LEU A 733 14.47 -18.77 -26.31
C LEU A 733 15.49 -17.69 -26.65
N LEU A 734 15.36 -17.03 -27.81
CA LEU A 734 16.26 -15.96 -28.20
C LEU A 734 16.10 -14.76 -27.24
N PRO A 735 17.19 -14.05 -26.91
CA PRO A 735 17.11 -12.86 -26.09
C PRO A 735 16.23 -11.81 -26.76
N THR A 736 15.35 -11.18 -25.97
CA THR A 736 14.58 -10.02 -26.43
C THR A 736 15.55 -8.93 -26.90
N PRO A 737 15.39 -8.39 -28.11
CA PRO A 737 16.26 -7.32 -28.59
C PRO A 737 16.18 -6.14 -27.62
N ALA A 738 17.34 -5.56 -27.30
CA ALA A 738 17.39 -4.35 -26.49
C ALA A 738 16.50 -3.28 -27.16
N ALA A 739 15.68 -2.61 -26.36
CA ALA A 739 14.89 -1.48 -26.85
C ALA A 739 15.84 -0.53 -27.58
N THR A 740 15.54 -0.24 -28.85
CA THR A 740 16.31 0.74 -29.61
C THR A 740 16.28 2.04 -28.81
N PRO A 741 17.43 2.67 -28.53
CA PRO A 741 17.44 3.91 -27.77
C PRO A 741 16.58 4.93 -28.51
N THR A 742 15.37 5.16 -28.01
CA THR A 742 14.49 6.21 -28.46
C THR A 742 15.06 7.50 -27.90
N ARG A 743 15.66 8.30 -28.77
CA ARG A 743 16.04 9.68 -28.44
C ARG A 743 14.76 10.38 -27.99
N VAL A 744 14.67 10.73 -26.71
CA VAL A 744 13.62 11.63 -26.21
C VAL A 744 13.71 12.87 -27.10
N PRO A 745 12.65 13.24 -27.85
CA PRO A 745 12.73 14.43 -28.69
C PRO A 745 13.02 15.60 -27.76
N ALA A 746 14.20 16.19 -27.89
CA ALA A 746 14.50 17.46 -27.27
C ALA A 746 13.42 18.43 -27.74
N ALA A 747 12.84 19.22 -26.82
CA ALA A 747 11.86 20.24 -27.14
C ALA A 747 12.51 21.25 -28.09
N ASN A 748 12.38 21.01 -29.40
CA ASN A 748 12.89 21.90 -30.42
C ASN A 748 11.77 22.91 -30.72
N PRO A 749 11.92 24.19 -30.33
CA PRO A 749 10.89 25.21 -30.54
C PRO A 749 10.54 25.41 -32.03
N LEU A 750 11.46 25.08 -32.95
CA LEU A 750 11.19 25.06 -34.39
C LEU A 750 10.19 23.96 -34.81
N ALA A 751 10.27 22.78 -34.21
CA ALA A 751 9.35 21.68 -34.52
C ALA A 751 7.93 21.98 -34.02
N GLN A 752 7.81 22.65 -32.87
CA GLN A 752 6.52 23.12 -32.34
C GLN A 752 5.87 24.17 -33.25
N ARG A 753 6.64 25.17 -33.72
CA ARG A 753 6.15 26.17 -34.68
C ARG A 753 5.74 25.55 -36.01
N TYR A 754 6.55 24.64 -36.54
CA TYR A 754 6.24 23.95 -37.79
C TYR A 754 4.92 23.18 -37.73
N PHE A 755 4.67 22.43 -36.63
CA PHE A 755 3.41 21.70 -36.46
C PHE A 755 2.19 22.62 -36.23
N GLN A 756 2.37 23.78 -35.59
CA GLN A 756 1.30 24.77 -35.43
C GLN A 756 0.89 25.39 -36.77
N GLU A 757 1.85 25.72 -37.63
CA GLU A 757 1.58 26.24 -38.97
C GLU A 757 0.98 25.19 -39.91
N LEU A 758 1.28 23.90 -39.71
CA LEU A 758 0.68 22.81 -40.49
C LEU A 758 -0.78 22.49 -40.07
N SER A 759 -1.22 23.01 -38.93
CA SER A 759 -2.57 22.83 -38.37
C SER A 759 -3.52 24.02 -38.60
N ARG A 760 -3.03 25.05 -39.30
CA ARG A 760 -3.84 26.12 -39.88
C ARG A 760 -4.17 25.77 -41.33
#